data_AF-A0A915NUY5-F1
#
_entry.id   AF-A0A915NUY5-F1
#
_cell.length_a   1.000
_cell.length_b   1.000
_cell.length_c   1.000
_cell.angle_alpha   90.00
_cell.angle_beta   90.00
_cell.angle_gamma   90.00
#
_symmetry.space_group_name_H-M   'P 1'
#
loop_
_entity.id
_entity.type
_entity.pdbx_description
1 polymer ?
#
loop_
_entity_poly.entity_id
_entity_poly.type
_entity_poly.pdbx_seq_one_letter_code
_entity_poly.pdbx_strand_id
1 'polypeptide(L)'
;MDSSDYLKNYNLLLEELKADDVLLEIPQALKEEIMEESKRLSKIRSEIVRLITFIDLTTLMGDDTKSRVDDLVNSAINPVKENLQIKCASVCVYPARVLDACNAIKANGNSLTIASVAGGFPSGQYHIESRLLEIQLAIRDGATEIDSVINRAAILENNWKLLFEELVRIREAAKGVKLKIILSVGELGSNKAIYLASMAAMYSGADFIKTSTGKETINATLESAYIMCSAIAQFYKNTNKNVGFKQQIASAGFELVQSLHDNPDVLPPYNKKLVDKCAKQIIDLYNENVRSFMDLKSKTDGSNKENENQVFQLVRIRQVAIDQIKRCSCAYINERMKRIKNMRWKCGGQIPEKVKNNMSEHEHKWLKNYNEITYEFQNEFGKDEENEGEEINGGDGVNLFNYVDPPDKLMVKVRALKDSGQFETSDGITVVLAKGAVHLLPRQDCENLVRKGVLEYTLIVVTAILTALFGVFVYLNEEFEPVVYRLPSPPSLKGPLKSNNYLRNAQMLLKGQILGPESLVVEKDGKKTVIYTGTWDGKLLKIVNGIVEKSLKIKPGKKTFACGATYHTEPKCGRPLGIRRLNERGFIVAEAYSGLYTVDFEKGIVNQIFSNEQTLEEKKCHFANDLDILNGRNDSNSFTVFFSHSSTRWDRRRFMHDFFEGKSTGRLIRVEFDTNLKPKPSVALDGLGFANGVQLHPDGESLLVSECSRARIIRYFHTGPKRGQHSVFTKNLPGFPDNIRISSSGQSFLVGMAAVRHSDQFISFMDFLGAHPWIRWGIVQIIPQRYLTSILTLVAQKYGMVVELDLNGKIIRSYHDPTGTVIQGVSQASDDGDFLYLGSFHADFIGK
;
A
#
# COMPACT_ATOMS: atom_id res chain seq x y z
N MET A 1 -53.96 -13.40 -12.72
CA MET A 1 -54.70 -13.30 -11.44
C MET A 1 -56.19 -13.23 -11.76
N ASP A 2 -57.06 -13.96 -11.06
CA ASP A 2 -58.51 -13.85 -11.32
C ASP A 2 -59.09 -12.53 -10.77
N SER A 3 -60.31 -12.17 -11.18
CA SER A 3 -60.94 -10.90 -10.80
C SER A 3 -61.24 -10.78 -9.30
N SER A 4 -61.43 -11.92 -8.61
CA SER A 4 -61.70 -11.96 -7.17
C SER A 4 -60.43 -11.67 -6.37
N ASP A 5 -59.32 -12.29 -6.74
CA ASP A 5 -57.99 -12.05 -6.17
C ASP A 5 -57.50 -10.63 -6.45
N TYR A 6 -57.79 -10.09 -7.64
CA TYR A 6 -57.51 -8.69 -7.97
C TYR A 6 -58.17 -7.73 -6.98
N LEU A 7 -59.49 -7.84 -6.82
CA LEU A 7 -60.25 -6.91 -5.99
C LEU A 7 -59.85 -7.04 -4.51
N LYS A 8 -59.63 -8.26 -4.04
CA LYS A 8 -59.14 -8.54 -2.69
C LYS A 8 -57.78 -7.88 -2.43
N ASN A 9 -56.80 -8.13 -3.30
CA ASN A 9 -55.45 -7.60 -3.13
C ASN A 9 -55.40 -6.07 -3.28
N TYR A 10 -56.22 -5.51 -4.17
CA TYR A 10 -56.34 -4.06 -4.31
C TYR A 10 -56.99 -3.40 -3.08
N ASN A 11 -58.01 -4.02 -2.49
CA ASN A 11 -58.61 -3.51 -1.25
C ASN A 11 -57.63 -3.52 -0.08
N LEU A 12 -56.79 -4.55 0.05
CA LEU A 12 -55.71 -4.58 1.05
C LEU A 12 -54.70 -3.44 0.82
N LEU A 13 -54.37 -3.12 -0.43
CA LEU A 13 -53.54 -1.96 -0.74
C LEU A 13 -54.22 -0.64 -0.34
N LEU A 14 -55.54 -0.52 -0.54
CA LEU A 14 -56.30 0.66 -0.10
C LEU A 14 -56.33 0.82 1.43
N GLU A 15 -56.29 -0.28 2.18
CA GLU A 15 -56.17 -0.24 3.65
C GLU A 15 -54.80 0.28 4.08
N GLU A 16 -53.72 -0.19 3.45
CA GLU A 16 -52.36 0.31 3.70
C GLU A 16 -52.22 1.80 3.35
N LEU A 17 -52.89 2.27 2.29
CA LEU A 17 -52.90 3.68 1.90
C LEU A 17 -53.56 4.60 2.95
N LYS A 18 -54.50 4.06 3.73
CA LYS A 18 -55.22 4.78 4.80
C LYS A 18 -54.51 4.71 6.15
N ALA A 19 -53.51 3.85 6.31
CA ALA A 19 -52.78 3.71 7.56
C ALA A 19 -51.84 4.92 7.78
N ASP A 20 -51.98 5.57 8.94
CA ASP A 20 -51.12 6.70 9.35
C ASP A 20 -49.87 6.25 10.12
N ASP A 21 -49.89 5.07 10.75
CA ASP A 21 -48.87 4.58 11.70
C ASP A 21 -47.98 3.45 11.15
N VAL A 22 -47.35 3.65 9.99
CA VAL A 22 -46.25 2.75 9.58
C VAL A 22 -44.96 3.28 10.18
N LEU A 23 -44.15 2.42 10.79
CA LEU A 23 -42.84 2.80 11.32
C LEU A 23 -41.88 3.11 10.14
N LEU A 24 -41.89 4.36 9.68
CA LEU A 24 -41.20 4.82 8.47
C LEU A 24 -39.75 5.27 8.73
N GLU A 25 -39.27 5.13 9.95
CA GLU A 25 -37.91 5.47 10.36
C GLU A 25 -37.25 4.30 11.09
N ILE A 26 -35.94 4.12 10.86
CA ILE A 26 -35.14 3.17 11.62
C ILE A 26 -34.86 3.78 13.00
N PRO A 27 -35.26 3.14 14.12
CA PRO A 27 -34.81 3.58 15.44
C PRO A 27 -33.29 3.66 15.49
N GLN A 28 -32.73 4.75 16.00
CA GLN A 28 -31.28 4.96 16.03
C GLN A 28 -30.53 3.81 16.70
N ALA A 29 -31.09 3.22 17.77
CA ALA A 29 -30.54 2.05 18.44
C ALA A 29 -30.46 0.81 17.52
N LEU A 30 -31.52 0.56 16.73
CA LEU A 30 -31.56 -0.55 15.78
C LEU A 30 -30.58 -0.33 14.62
N LYS A 31 -30.39 0.91 14.19
CA LYS A 31 -29.38 1.27 13.19
C LYS A 31 -27.97 0.94 13.68
N GLU A 32 -27.67 1.25 14.94
CA GLU A 32 -26.40 0.93 15.58
C GLU A 32 -26.20 -0.59 15.72
N GLU A 33 -27.24 -1.32 16.12
CA GLU A 33 -27.25 -2.78 16.20
C GLU A 33 -26.99 -3.43 14.84
N ILE A 34 -27.70 -3.02 13.78
CA ILE A 34 -27.49 -3.52 12.42
C ILE A 34 -26.05 -3.22 11.95
N MET A 35 -25.51 -2.05 12.28
CA MET A 35 -24.13 -1.70 11.94
C MET A 35 -23.10 -2.55 12.71
N GLU A 36 -23.36 -2.86 13.98
CA GLU A 36 -22.51 -3.71 14.79
C GLU A 36 -22.55 -5.17 14.31
N GLU A 37 -23.75 -5.68 14.04
CA GLU A 37 -23.94 -7.03 13.53
C GLU A 37 -23.38 -7.19 12.12
N SER A 38 -23.51 -6.18 11.25
CA SER A 38 -22.85 -6.16 9.94
C SER A 38 -21.32 -6.21 10.08
N LYS A 39 -20.73 -5.46 11.03
CA LYS A 39 -19.30 -5.57 11.33
C LYS A 39 -18.93 -6.95 11.86
N ARG A 40 -19.81 -7.60 12.64
CA ARG A 40 -19.60 -8.95 13.15
C ARG A 40 -19.70 -10.01 12.06
N LEU A 41 -20.71 -9.96 11.20
CA LEU A 41 -20.95 -10.93 10.12
C LEU A 41 -19.97 -10.77 8.99
N SER A 42 -19.58 -9.53 8.66
CA SER A 42 -18.46 -9.31 7.76
C SER A 42 -17.25 -10.09 8.31
N LYS A 43 -17.01 -10.09 9.63
CA LYS A 43 -16.14 -11.01 10.43
C LYS A 43 -15.88 -12.39 9.83
N ILE A 44 -16.91 -12.99 9.26
CA ILE A 44 -17.04 -14.43 9.12
C ILE A 44 -16.94 -14.82 7.64
N ARG A 45 -15.85 -15.49 7.25
CA ARG A 45 -15.58 -15.92 5.87
C ARG A 45 -16.70 -16.78 5.31
N SER A 46 -17.28 -17.68 6.09
CA SER A 46 -18.40 -18.51 5.63
C SER A 46 -19.63 -17.67 5.26
N GLU A 47 -19.92 -16.60 6.01
CA GLU A 47 -21.01 -15.69 5.70
C GLU A 47 -20.70 -14.84 4.46
N ILE A 48 -19.48 -14.30 4.34
CA ILE A 48 -19.07 -13.59 3.12
C ILE A 48 -19.18 -14.48 1.89
N VAL A 49 -18.68 -15.71 2.00
CA VAL A 49 -18.71 -16.70 0.92
C VAL A 49 -20.14 -17.10 0.59
N ARG A 50 -21.02 -17.22 1.61
CA ARG A 50 -22.46 -17.42 1.42
C ARG A 50 -23.11 -16.24 0.70
N LEU A 51 -22.70 -15.00 0.96
CA LEU A 51 -23.23 -13.82 0.24
C LEU A 51 -23.01 -13.92 -1.28
N ILE A 52 -21.91 -14.54 -1.73
CA ILE A 52 -21.65 -14.77 -3.16
C ILE A 52 -22.77 -15.60 -3.80
N THR A 53 -23.34 -16.57 -3.07
CA THR A 53 -24.44 -17.41 -3.55
C THR A 53 -25.79 -16.70 -3.68
N PHE A 54 -25.89 -15.44 -3.22
CA PHE A 54 -27.06 -14.58 -3.38
C PHE A 54 -26.86 -13.51 -4.45
N ILE A 55 -25.69 -13.47 -5.12
CA ILE A 55 -25.38 -12.45 -6.13
C ILE A 55 -26.08 -12.77 -7.45
N ASP A 56 -26.78 -11.78 -7.98
CA ASP A 56 -27.17 -11.71 -9.39
C ASP A 56 -26.07 -10.96 -10.14
N LEU A 57 -25.09 -11.68 -10.71
CA LEU A 57 -23.92 -11.06 -11.31
C LEU A 57 -24.33 -10.37 -12.62
N THR A 58 -24.19 -9.04 -12.67
CA THR A 58 -24.91 -8.22 -13.66
C THR A 58 -23.97 -7.52 -14.64
N THR A 59 -24.30 -7.52 -15.93
CA THR A 59 -23.81 -6.54 -16.90
C THR A 59 -24.98 -5.95 -17.66
N LEU A 60 -25.08 -4.62 -17.65
CA LEU A 60 -26.17 -3.84 -18.27
C LEU A 60 -25.61 -2.55 -18.88
N MET A 61 -24.63 -2.71 -19.74
CA MET A 61 -23.93 -1.63 -20.44
C MET A 61 -24.37 -1.54 -21.90
N GLY A 62 -24.38 -0.33 -22.47
CA GLY A 62 -24.78 -0.12 -23.87
C GLY A 62 -23.86 -0.81 -24.88
N ASP A 63 -22.62 -1.09 -24.49
CA ASP A 63 -21.59 -1.78 -25.26
C ASP A 63 -21.44 -3.26 -24.87
N ASP A 64 -22.47 -3.88 -24.28
CA ASP A 64 -22.46 -5.31 -23.95
C ASP A 64 -22.46 -6.19 -25.21
N THR A 65 -21.41 -7.00 -25.32
CA THR A 65 -21.19 -7.97 -26.40
C THR A 65 -21.31 -9.40 -25.89
N LYS A 66 -21.47 -10.35 -26.81
CA LYS A 66 -21.43 -11.78 -26.50
C LYS A 66 -20.22 -12.17 -25.65
N SER A 67 -19.02 -11.69 -26.01
CA SER A 67 -17.79 -12.01 -25.27
C SER A 67 -17.85 -11.57 -23.80
N ARG A 68 -18.42 -10.39 -23.53
CA ARG A 68 -18.59 -9.91 -22.15
C ARG A 68 -19.57 -10.76 -21.36
N VAL A 69 -20.63 -11.25 -22.02
CA VAL A 69 -21.61 -12.15 -21.40
C VAL A 69 -20.97 -13.51 -21.12
N ASP A 70 -20.13 -14.03 -22.02
CA ASP A 70 -19.36 -15.25 -21.80
C ASP A 70 -18.45 -15.11 -20.56
N ASP A 71 -17.72 -14.00 -20.43
CA ASP A 71 -16.87 -13.69 -19.27
C ASP A 71 -17.67 -13.53 -17.97
N LEU A 72 -18.84 -12.89 -18.04
CA LEU A 72 -19.76 -12.75 -16.92
C LEU A 72 -20.21 -14.12 -16.41
N VAL A 73 -20.63 -15.01 -17.30
CA VAL A 73 -21.07 -16.37 -16.96
C VAL A 73 -19.93 -17.18 -16.35
N ASN A 74 -18.74 -17.13 -16.94
CA ASN A 74 -17.56 -17.81 -16.40
C ASN A 74 -17.24 -17.34 -14.98
N SER A 75 -17.35 -16.02 -14.74
CA SER A 75 -17.14 -15.41 -13.43
C SER A 75 -18.24 -15.79 -12.43
N ALA A 76 -19.49 -15.93 -12.87
CA ALA A 76 -20.60 -16.34 -12.03
C ALA A 76 -20.53 -17.82 -11.63
N ILE A 77 -20.00 -18.68 -12.50
CA ILE A 77 -19.78 -20.10 -12.23
C ILE A 77 -18.55 -20.31 -11.32
N ASN A 78 -17.51 -19.50 -11.47
CA ASN A 78 -16.28 -19.61 -10.69
C ASN A 78 -15.86 -18.28 -10.03
N PRO A 79 -16.69 -17.70 -9.15
CA PRO A 79 -16.44 -16.41 -8.51
C PRO A 79 -15.23 -16.41 -7.55
N VAL A 80 -14.83 -17.58 -7.05
CA VAL A 80 -13.69 -17.73 -6.13
C VAL A 80 -12.71 -18.77 -6.65
N LYS A 81 -11.46 -18.34 -6.89
CA LYS A 81 -10.38 -19.18 -7.47
C LYS A 81 -9.93 -20.35 -6.58
N GLU A 82 -10.23 -20.32 -5.28
CA GLU A 82 -9.75 -21.28 -4.28
C GLU A 82 -10.54 -22.62 -4.26
N ASN A 83 -11.16 -23.01 -5.39
CA ASN A 83 -11.81 -24.31 -5.60
C ASN A 83 -12.90 -24.68 -4.56
N LEU A 84 -13.70 -23.70 -4.14
CA LEU A 84 -14.75 -23.87 -3.11
C LEU A 84 -16.09 -24.42 -3.63
N GLN A 85 -16.21 -24.78 -4.92
CA GLN A 85 -17.48 -25.19 -5.58
C GLN A 85 -18.66 -24.22 -5.36
N ILE A 86 -18.40 -22.91 -5.37
CA ILE A 86 -19.40 -21.87 -5.09
C ILE A 86 -19.71 -21.09 -6.35
N LYS A 87 -20.99 -20.78 -6.58
CA LYS A 87 -21.51 -20.08 -7.75
C LYS A 87 -22.40 -18.92 -7.30
N CYS A 88 -22.54 -17.91 -8.14
CA CYS A 88 -23.56 -16.88 -7.96
C CYS A 88 -24.98 -17.46 -8.09
N ALA A 89 -25.99 -16.73 -7.61
CA ALA A 89 -27.39 -17.14 -7.72
C ALA A 89 -27.86 -17.15 -9.18
N SER A 90 -27.50 -16.09 -9.90
CA SER A 90 -27.86 -15.85 -11.29
C SER A 90 -26.86 -14.95 -12.00
N VAL A 91 -26.97 -14.86 -13.33
CA VAL A 91 -26.47 -13.70 -14.09
C VAL A 91 -27.63 -12.81 -14.49
N CYS A 92 -27.40 -11.50 -14.60
CA CYS A 92 -28.39 -10.53 -15.07
C CYS A 92 -27.89 -9.77 -16.30
N VAL A 93 -28.64 -9.84 -17.41
CA VAL A 93 -28.27 -9.26 -18.71
C VAL A 93 -29.44 -8.55 -19.40
N TYR A 94 -29.17 -7.76 -20.43
CA TYR A 94 -30.21 -7.20 -21.28
C TYR A 94 -30.98 -8.31 -22.05
N PRO A 95 -32.25 -8.08 -22.46
CA PRO A 95 -33.07 -9.09 -23.14
C PRO A 95 -32.39 -9.70 -24.37
N ALA A 96 -31.76 -8.86 -25.19
CA ALA A 96 -31.05 -9.29 -26.41
C ALA A 96 -29.83 -10.19 -26.14
N ARG A 97 -29.36 -10.29 -24.88
CA ARG A 97 -28.19 -11.06 -24.46
C ARG A 97 -28.56 -12.33 -23.67
N VAL A 98 -29.85 -12.59 -23.46
CA VAL A 98 -30.32 -13.79 -22.75
C VAL A 98 -29.88 -15.07 -23.45
N LEU A 99 -29.99 -15.11 -24.78
CA LEU A 99 -29.56 -16.28 -25.56
C LEU A 99 -28.05 -16.50 -25.49
N ASP A 100 -27.26 -15.43 -25.49
CA ASP A 100 -25.80 -15.51 -25.30
C ASP A 100 -25.47 -16.13 -23.94
N ALA A 101 -26.13 -15.69 -22.86
CA ALA A 101 -25.96 -16.25 -21.52
C ALA A 101 -26.37 -17.73 -21.47
N CYS A 102 -27.49 -18.11 -22.09
CA CYS A 102 -27.93 -19.50 -22.19
C CYS A 102 -26.87 -20.40 -22.84
N ASN A 103 -26.30 -19.93 -23.96
CA ASN A 103 -25.29 -20.68 -24.69
C ASN A 103 -23.98 -20.82 -23.88
N ALA A 104 -23.55 -19.75 -23.22
CA ALA A 104 -22.36 -19.77 -22.35
C ALA A 104 -22.53 -20.74 -21.16
N ILE A 105 -23.70 -20.74 -20.52
CA ILE A 105 -24.00 -21.64 -19.38
C ILE A 105 -23.98 -23.10 -19.83
N LYS A 106 -24.63 -23.40 -20.98
CA LYS A 106 -24.63 -24.74 -21.58
C LYS A 106 -23.22 -25.21 -21.96
N ALA A 107 -22.41 -24.34 -22.57
CA ALA A 107 -21.03 -24.66 -22.95
C ALA A 107 -20.16 -25.03 -21.72
N ASN A 108 -20.45 -24.45 -20.57
CA ASN A 108 -19.79 -24.77 -19.30
C ASN A 108 -20.35 -26.01 -18.58
N GLY A 109 -21.35 -26.72 -19.14
CA GLY A 109 -21.96 -27.89 -18.50
C GLY A 109 -22.61 -27.58 -17.15
N ASN A 110 -23.10 -26.35 -16.97
CA ASN A 110 -23.59 -25.83 -15.69
C ASN A 110 -25.09 -25.51 -15.74
N SER A 111 -25.69 -25.38 -14.55
CA SER A 111 -27.03 -24.83 -14.37
C SER A 111 -26.92 -23.55 -13.55
N LEU A 112 -27.23 -22.41 -14.17
CA LEU A 112 -27.26 -21.09 -13.53
C LEU A 112 -28.53 -20.36 -13.95
N THR A 113 -29.16 -19.69 -13.00
CA THR A 113 -30.35 -18.88 -13.26
C THR A 113 -30.00 -17.67 -14.12
N ILE A 114 -30.89 -17.28 -15.04
CA ILE A 114 -30.71 -16.12 -15.90
C ILE A 114 -31.81 -15.11 -15.59
N ALA A 115 -31.41 -13.99 -14.98
CA ALA A 115 -32.24 -12.82 -14.85
C ALA A 115 -32.09 -11.92 -16.08
N SER A 116 -33.16 -11.25 -16.48
CA SER A 116 -33.08 -10.18 -17.48
C SER A 116 -33.87 -8.97 -17.03
N VAL A 117 -33.32 -7.78 -17.29
CA VAL A 117 -34.07 -6.54 -17.11
C VAL A 117 -35.01 -6.36 -18.30
N ALA A 118 -36.32 -6.42 -18.06
CA ALA A 118 -37.35 -6.33 -19.09
C ALA A 118 -38.62 -5.73 -18.51
N GLY A 119 -39.46 -5.14 -19.35
CA GLY A 119 -40.65 -4.45 -18.92
C GLY A 119 -40.37 -3.00 -18.54
N GLY A 120 -39.50 -2.34 -19.29
CA GLY A 120 -39.30 -0.89 -19.20
C GLY A 120 -38.05 -0.44 -18.46
N PHE A 121 -36.98 -1.22 -18.46
CA PHE A 121 -35.71 -0.79 -17.89
C PHE A 121 -35.04 0.32 -18.74
N PRO A 122 -34.34 1.30 -18.12
CA PRO A 122 -34.31 1.60 -16.70
C PRO A 122 -35.43 2.56 -16.27
N SER A 123 -36.16 3.18 -17.20
CA SER A 123 -37.01 4.35 -16.92
C SER A 123 -38.39 4.03 -16.32
N GLY A 124 -38.98 2.89 -16.68
CA GLY A 124 -40.39 2.56 -16.45
C GLY A 124 -41.37 3.38 -17.30
N GLN A 125 -40.87 4.23 -18.21
CA GLN A 125 -41.63 5.27 -18.94
C GLN A 125 -42.06 4.84 -20.35
N TYR A 126 -42.13 3.54 -20.61
CA TYR A 126 -42.57 3.00 -21.91
C TYR A 126 -44.06 2.64 -21.85
N HIS A 127 -44.72 2.63 -23.01
CA HIS A 127 -46.07 2.07 -23.13
C HIS A 127 -46.11 0.64 -22.59
N ILE A 128 -47.16 0.32 -21.83
CA ILE A 128 -47.30 -0.98 -21.17
C ILE A 128 -47.24 -2.12 -22.18
N GLU A 129 -47.78 -1.97 -23.39
CA GLU A 129 -47.72 -2.97 -24.47
C GLU A 129 -46.28 -3.35 -24.82
N SER A 130 -45.40 -2.37 -24.99
CA SER A 130 -43.98 -2.60 -25.28
C SER A 130 -43.27 -3.29 -24.11
N ARG A 131 -43.62 -2.91 -22.88
CA ARG A 131 -43.07 -3.52 -21.66
C ARG A 131 -43.45 -5.00 -21.57
N LEU A 132 -44.71 -5.34 -21.83
CA LEU A 132 -45.18 -6.73 -21.83
C LEU A 132 -44.51 -7.57 -22.91
N LEU A 133 -44.35 -7.02 -24.12
CA LEU A 133 -43.67 -7.70 -25.22
C LEU A 133 -42.18 -7.96 -24.89
N GLU A 134 -41.48 -6.98 -24.32
CA GLU A 134 -40.08 -7.13 -23.91
C GLU A 134 -39.90 -8.29 -22.92
N ILE A 135 -40.82 -8.41 -21.95
CA ILE A 135 -40.85 -9.52 -20.98
C ILE A 135 -41.03 -10.86 -21.69
N GLN A 136 -42.02 -10.95 -22.59
CA GLN A 136 -42.31 -12.19 -23.33
C GLN A 136 -41.13 -12.62 -24.20
N LEU A 137 -40.44 -11.67 -24.84
CA LEU A 137 -39.25 -11.94 -25.65
C LEU A 137 -38.10 -12.43 -24.78
N ALA A 138 -37.83 -11.80 -23.63
CA ALA A 138 -36.78 -12.24 -22.72
C ALA A 138 -37.05 -13.67 -22.21
N ILE A 139 -38.29 -14.01 -21.87
CA ILE A 139 -38.69 -15.37 -21.46
C ILE A 139 -38.51 -16.36 -22.60
N ARG A 140 -38.96 -16.01 -23.81
CA ARG A 140 -38.79 -16.82 -25.01
C ARG A 140 -37.32 -17.13 -25.28
N ASP A 141 -36.44 -16.17 -25.06
CA ASP A 141 -35.01 -16.30 -25.29
C ASP A 141 -34.29 -17.07 -24.16
N GLY A 142 -35.00 -17.39 -23.06
CA GLY A 142 -34.54 -18.30 -22.01
C GLY A 142 -34.40 -17.69 -20.61
N ALA A 143 -34.89 -16.47 -20.37
CA ALA A 143 -34.82 -15.86 -19.05
C ALA A 143 -35.70 -16.63 -18.05
N THR A 144 -35.12 -16.98 -16.90
CA THR A 144 -35.82 -17.67 -15.80
C THR A 144 -36.32 -16.70 -14.73
N GLU A 145 -35.85 -15.46 -14.77
CA GLU A 145 -36.29 -14.38 -13.89
C GLU A 145 -36.34 -13.05 -14.66
N ILE A 146 -37.31 -12.19 -14.33
CA ILE A 146 -37.52 -10.90 -14.96
C ILE A 146 -37.44 -9.80 -13.91
N ASP A 147 -36.57 -8.81 -14.14
CA ASP A 147 -36.41 -7.62 -13.32
C ASP A 147 -37.09 -6.43 -14.03
N SER A 148 -38.30 -6.05 -13.62
CA SER A 148 -39.11 -4.99 -14.25
C SER A 148 -39.21 -3.74 -13.40
N VAL A 149 -39.16 -2.56 -14.02
CA VAL A 149 -39.21 -1.26 -13.33
C VAL A 149 -40.64 -0.78 -13.20
N ILE A 150 -41.01 -0.25 -12.03
CA ILE A 150 -42.33 0.36 -11.82
C ILE A 150 -42.54 1.66 -12.60
N ASN A 151 -43.80 2.03 -12.82
CA ASN A 151 -44.15 3.36 -13.30
C ASN A 151 -44.05 4.37 -12.14
N ARG A 152 -42.92 5.07 -12.07
CA ARG A 152 -42.63 6.08 -11.04
C ARG A 152 -43.58 7.27 -11.10
N ALA A 153 -44.00 7.68 -12.29
CA ALA A 153 -44.91 8.83 -12.47
C ALA A 153 -46.26 8.56 -11.78
N ALA A 154 -46.78 7.33 -11.91
CA ALA A 154 -48.01 6.93 -11.22
C ALA A 154 -47.93 7.10 -9.69
N ILE A 155 -46.76 6.88 -9.08
CA ILE A 155 -46.57 7.11 -7.64
C ILE A 155 -46.50 8.59 -7.31
N LEU A 156 -45.70 9.35 -8.06
CA LEU A 156 -45.53 10.79 -7.83
C LEU A 156 -46.84 11.57 -8.02
N GLU A 157 -47.72 11.08 -8.89
CA GLU A 157 -49.07 11.60 -9.14
C GLU A 157 -50.14 10.99 -8.20
N ASN A 158 -49.77 10.13 -7.26
CA ASN A 158 -50.67 9.38 -6.36
C ASN A 158 -51.71 8.49 -7.08
N ASN A 159 -51.44 8.10 -8.33
CA ASN A 159 -52.27 7.19 -9.11
C ASN A 159 -51.93 5.70 -8.82
N TRP A 160 -52.21 5.28 -7.59
CA TRP A 160 -51.93 3.91 -7.12
C TRP A 160 -52.72 2.83 -7.87
N LYS A 161 -53.90 3.19 -8.42
CA LYS A 161 -54.71 2.29 -9.24
C LYS A 161 -53.98 1.91 -10.53
N LEU A 162 -53.50 2.91 -11.27
CA LEU A 162 -52.75 2.70 -12.51
C LEU A 162 -51.51 1.83 -12.26
N LEU A 163 -50.74 2.14 -11.22
CA LEU A 163 -49.57 1.35 -10.84
C LEU A 163 -49.94 -0.12 -10.60
N PHE A 164 -50.98 -0.37 -9.81
CA PHE A 164 -51.42 -1.72 -9.48
C PHE A 164 -51.87 -2.50 -10.72
N GLU A 165 -52.68 -1.88 -11.59
CA GLU A 165 -53.16 -2.49 -12.84
C GLU A 165 -52.01 -2.84 -13.79
N GLU A 166 -51.02 -1.94 -13.96
CA GLU A 166 -49.84 -2.22 -14.76
C GLU A 166 -49.04 -3.41 -14.20
N LEU A 167 -48.83 -3.44 -12.89
CA LEU A 167 -48.06 -4.51 -12.26
C LEU A 167 -48.73 -5.88 -12.38
N VAL A 168 -50.07 -5.93 -12.30
CA VAL A 168 -50.84 -7.17 -12.55
C VAL A 168 -50.66 -7.64 -13.99
N ARG A 169 -50.64 -6.73 -14.97
CA ARG A 169 -50.35 -7.09 -16.37
C ARG A 169 -48.92 -7.59 -16.54
N ILE A 170 -47.95 -6.94 -15.91
CA ILE A 170 -46.53 -7.36 -15.90
C ILE A 170 -46.39 -8.76 -15.29
N ARG A 171 -47.10 -9.04 -14.19
CA ARG A 171 -47.16 -10.37 -13.59
C ARG A 171 -47.70 -11.42 -14.55
N GLU A 172 -48.78 -11.13 -15.26
CA GLU A 172 -49.33 -12.08 -16.23
C GLU A 172 -48.38 -12.32 -17.41
N ALA A 173 -47.71 -11.28 -17.93
CA ALA A 173 -46.70 -11.44 -18.98
C ALA A 173 -45.47 -12.23 -18.50
N ALA A 174 -45.11 -12.09 -17.22
CA ALA A 174 -44.00 -12.82 -16.61
C ALA A 174 -44.40 -14.22 -16.11
N LYS A 175 -45.58 -14.74 -16.44
CA LYS A 175 -46.07 -16.01 -15.89
C LYS A 175 -45.10 -17.17 -16.16
N GLY A 176 -44.88 -18.00 -15.15
CA GLY A 176 -43.98 -19.17 -15.23
C GLY A 176 -42.51 -18.87 -14.92
N VAL A 177 -42.13 -17.61 -14.74
CA VAL A 177 -40.79 -17.19 -14.31
C VAL A 177 -40.88 -16.32 -13.05
N LYS A 178 -39.79 -16.17 -12.30
CA LYS A 178 -39.80 -15.28 -11.13
C LYS A 178 -39.81 -13.82 -11.56
N LEU A 179 -40.64 -13.01 -10.94
CA LEU A 179 -40.75 -11.58 -11.20
C LEU A 179 -40.16 -10.77 -10.05
N LYS A 180 -39.17 -9.95 -10.36
CA LYS A 180 -38.61 -8.95 -9.46
C LYS A 180 -39.08 -7.58 -9.90
N ILE A 181 -39.68 -6.82 -8.99
CA ILE A 181 -40.13 -5.46 -9.26
C ILE A 181 -39.13 -4.45 -8.69
N ILE A 182 -38.51 -3.66 -9.56
CA ILE A 182 -37.59 -2.59 -9.23
C ILE A 182 -38.38 -1.32 -8.89
N LEU A 183 -38.22 -0.83 -7.66
CA LEU A 183 -38.97 0.31 -7.16
C LEU A 183 -38.34 1.67 -7.51
N SER A 184 -37.03 1.71 -7.79
CA SER A 184 -36.28 2.97 -7.97
C SER A 184 -36.42 3.89 -6.75
N VAL A 185 -36.16 3.33 -5.55
CA VAL A 185 -36.42 3.96 -4.24
C VAL A 185 -35.84 5.36 -4.06
N GLY A 186 -34.72 5.68 -4.72
CA GLY A 186 -34.08 7.00 -4.65
C GLY A 186 -34.86 8.14 -5.31
N GLU A 187 -35.90 7.81 -6.08
CA GLU A 187 -36.69 8.79 -6.85
C GLU A 187 -38.17 8.81 -6.45
N LEU A 188 -38.57 8.02 -5.44
CA LEU A 188 -39.95 7.96 -4.94
C LEU A 188 -40.28 9.07 -3.94
N GLY A 189 -39.30 9.88 -3.54
CA GLY A 189 -39.47 11.11 -2.77
C GLY A 189 -39.71 10.94 -1.26
N SER A 190 -40.33 9.84 -0.80
CA SER A 190 -40.58 9.62 0.64
C SER A 190 -40.52 8.15 1.05
N ASN A 191 -40.24 7.92 2.35
CA ASN A 191 -40.27 6.58 2.96
C ASN A 191 -41.67 5.95 2.86
N LYS A 192 -42.74 6.75 3.02
CA LYS A 192 -44.12 6.30 2.83
C LYS A 192 -44.36 5.79 1.41
N ALA A 193 -43.87 6.51 0.40
CA ALA A 193 -43.97 6.07 -0.99
C ALA A 193 -43.21 4.77 -1.26
N ILE A 194 -42.02 4.60 -0.67
CA ILE A 194 -41.24 3.34 -0.77
C ILE A 194 -42.02 2.16 -0.17
N TYR A 195 -42.60 2.35 1.02
CA TYR A 195 -43.42 1.33 1.68
C TYR A 195 -44.63 0.95 0.81
N LEU A 196 -45.41 1.94 0.37
CA LEU A 196 -46.62 1.71 -0.42
C LEU A 196 -46.31 1.10 -1.79
N ALA A 197 -45.23 1.51 -2.44
CA ALA A 197 -44.77 0.89 -3.69
C ALA A 197 -44.37 -0.57 -3.49
N SER A 198 -43.74 -0.89 -2.34
CA SER A 198 -43.42 -2.27 -1.97
C SER A 198 -44.69 -3.10 -1.80
N MET A 199 -45.69 -2.59 -1.08
CA MET A 199 -46.97 -3.26 -0.89
C MET A 199 -47.71 -3.46 -2.22
N ALA A 200 -47.76 -2.43 -3.08
CA ALA A 200 -48.39 -2.53 -4.39
C ALA A 200 -47.73 -3.61 -5.27
N ALA A 201 -46.39 -3.66 -5.30
CA ALA A 201 -45.64 -4.69 -6.00
C ALA A 201 -45.97 -6.10 -5.47
N MET A 202 -45.98 -6.29 -4.16
CA MET A 202 -46.24 -7.62 -3.57
C MET A 202 -47.69 -8.08 -3.75
N TYR A 203 -48.68 -7.19 -3.52
CA TYR A 203 -50.08 -7.50 -3.75
C TYR A 203 -50.41 -7.76 -5.23
N SER A 204 -49.63 -7.20 -6.16
CA SER A 204 -49.75 -7.48 -7.60
C SER A 204 -49.09 -8.80 -8.03
N GLY A 205 -48.35 -9.48 -7.14
CA GLY A 205 -47.75 -10.79 -7.37
C GLY A 205 -46.25 -10.80 -7.65
N ALA A 206 -45.50 -9.78 -7.21
CA ALA A 206 -44.04 -9.81 -7.26
C ALA A 206 -43.46 -10.93 -6.38
N ASP A 207 -42.51 -11.70 -6.92
CA ASP A 207 -41.75 -12.71 -6.16
C ASP A 207 -40.59 -12.08 -5.39
N PHE A 208 -40.04 -10.99 -5.91
CA PHE A 208 -39.06 -10.14 -5.24
C PHE A 208 -39.42 -8.68 -5.41
N ILE A 209 -39.09 -7.88 -4.40
CA ILE A 209 -38.98 -6.43 -4.54
C ILE A 209 -37.50 -6.03 -4.54
N LYS A 210 -37.15 -5.14 -5.47
CA LYS A 210 -35.77 -4.71 -5.75
C LYS A 210 -35.64 -3.20 -5.59
N THR A 211 -34.57 -2.77 -4.93
CA THR A 211 -34.40 -1.35 -4.53
C THR A 211 -34.32 -0.41 -5.74
N SER A 212 -33.42 -0.66 -6.69
CA SER A 212 -33.08 0.30 -7.75
C SER A 212 -32.58 -0.38 -9.02
N THR A 213 -32.50 0.39 -10.12
CA THR A 213 -31.99 -0.09 -11.41
C THR A 213 -30.46 -0.09 -11.48
N GLY A 214 -29.80 0.68 -10.60
CA GLY A 214 -28.36 0.93 -10.68
C GLY A 214 -28.01 2.03 -11.68
N LYS A 215 -29.02 2.71 -12.25
CA LYS A 215 -28.87 3.83 -13.19
C LYS A 215 -29.31 5.17 -12.58
N GLU A 216 -29.98 5.14 -11.43
CA GLU A 216 -30.36 6.34 -10.67
C GLU A 216 -29.17 6.93 -9.90
N THR A 217 -29.26 8.21 -9.54
CA THR A 217 -28.25 8.91 -8.72
C THR A 217 -28.22 8.44 -7.26
N ILE A 218 -29.36 7.98 -6.75
CA ILE A 218 -29.52 7.41 -5.41
C ILE A 218 -30.06 5.99 -5.55
N ASN A 219 -29.24 5.01 -5.20
CA ASN A 219 -29.56 3.58 -5.23
C ASN A 219 -29.97 3.10 -3.82
N ALA A 220 -29.70 1.84 -3.46
CA ALA A 220 -30.05 1.29 -2.16
C ALA A 220 -29.38 2.06 -0.99
N THR A 221 -30.19 2.48 -0.02
CA THR A 221 -29.77 2.94 1.31
C THR A 221 -30.20 1.95 2.39
N LEU A 222 -29.55 1.96 3.55
CA LEU A 222 -29.97 1.14 4.70
C LEU A 222 -31.43 1.41 5.09
N GLU A 223 -31.83 2.67 5.02
CA GLU A 223 -33.19 3.14 5.29
C GLU A 223 -34.21 2.55 4.31
N SER A 224 -33.95 2.65 3.00
CA SER A 224 -34.81 2.05 1.99
C SER A 224 -34.91 0.52 2.14
N ALA A 225 -33.80 -0.14 2.49
CA ALA A 225 -33.77 -1.58 2.71
C ALA A 225 -34.62 -1.98 3.92
N TYR A 226 -34.52 -1.24 5.04
CA TYR A 226 -35.33 -1.48 6.22
C TYR A 226 -36.84 -1.30 5.94
N ILE A 227 -37.22 -0.23 5.24
CA ILE A 227 -38.62 0.04 4.89
C ILE A 227 -39.18 -1.08 4.03
N MET A 228 -38.43 -1.50 3.00
CA MET A 228 -38.84 -2.61 2.13
C MET A 228 -38.94 -3.93 2.90
N CYS A 229 -37.99 -4.24 3.79
CA CYS A 229 -38.06 -5.44 4.63
C CYS A 229 -39.23 -5.39 5.61
N SER A 230 -39.54 -4.21 6.16
CA SER A 230 -40.70 -3.99 7.03
C SER A 230 -42.01 -4.20 6.27
N ALA A 231 -42.08 -3.70 5.02
CA ALA A 231 -43.20 -3.98 4.12
C ALA A 231 -43.35 -5.48 3.85
N ILE A 232 -42.27 -6.20 3.55
CA ILE A 232 -42.30 -7.66 3.36
C ILE A 232 -42.82 -8.37 4.62
N ALA A 233 -42.36 -7.97 5.81
CA ALA A 233 -42.81 -8.54 7.08
C ALA A 233 -44.32 -8.28 7.30
N GLN A 234 -44.81 -7.09 6.98
CA GLN A 234 -46.23 -6.76 7.10
C GLN A 234 -47.08 -7.51 6.06
N PHE A 235 -46.63 -7.56 4.81
CA PHE A 235 -47.28 -8.34 3.76
C PHE A 235 -47.38 -9.83 4.12
N TYR A 236 -46.33 -10.39 4.72
CA TYR A 236 -46.34 -11.76 5.22
C TYR A 236 -47.40 -11.96 6.31
N LYS A 237 -47.53 -11.03 7.27
CA LYS A 237 -48.59 -11.09 8.28
C LYS A 237 -49.99 -11.06 7.66
N ASN A 238 -50.19 -10.24 6.64
CA ASN A 238 -51.50 -10.07 6.01
C ASN A 238 -51.88 -11.24 5.07
N THR A 239 -50.89 -11.89 4.44
CA THR A 239 -51.14 -12.83 3.33
C THR A 239 -50.55 -14.23 3.51
N ASN A 240 -49.63 -14.40 4.47
CA ASN A 240 -48.82 -15.61 4.67
C ASN A 240 -48.00 -16.03 3.43
N LYS A 241 -47.66 -15.08 2.55
CA LYS A 241 -46.86 -15.32 1.34
C LYS A 241 -45.45 -14.74 1.51
N ASN A 242 -44.44 -15.53 1.12
CA ASN A 242 -43.05 -15.11 1.14
C ASN A 242 -42.71 -14.30 -0.12
N VAL A 243 -42.00 -13.19 0.07
CA VAL A 243 -41.45 -12.36 -1.00
C VAL A 243 -39.97 -12.12 -0.72
N GLY A 244 -39.13 -12.27 -1.74
CA GLY A 244 -37.70 -12.01 -1.63
C GLY A 244 -37.36 -10.52 -1.66
N PHE A 245 -36.24 -10.18 -1.02
CA PHE A 245 -35.67 -8.84 -1.08
C PHE A 245 -34.39 -8.86 -1.92
N LYS A 246 -34.26 -7.95 -2.88
CA LYS A 246 -33.03 -7.78 -3.66
C LYS A 246 -32.50 -6.36 -3.53
N GLN A 247 -31.34 -6.24 -2.90
CA GLN A 247 -30.61 -4.98 -2.85
C GLN A 247 -29.71 -4.84 -4.08
N GLN A 248 -29.91 -3.78 -4.86
CA GLN A 248 -28.96 -3.40 -5.91
C GLN A 248 -27.95 -2.40 -5.35
N ILE A 249 -26.67 -2.80 -5.31
CA ILE A 249 -25.59 -1.95 -4.84
C ILE A 249 -24.88 -1.35 -6.06
N ALA A 250 -24.94 -0.02 -6.20
CA ALA A 250 -24.06 0.72 -7.08
C ALA A 250 -22.94 1.32 -6.22
N SER A 251 -21.68 1.09 -6.59
CA SER A 251 -20.56 1.74 -5.90
C SER A 251 -20.44 3.18 -6.39
N ALA A 252 -20.23 4.13 -5.48
CA ALA A 252 -20.13 5.55 -5.85
C ALA A 252 -18.96 5.79 -6.83
N GLY A 253 -17.90 4.97 -6.76
CA GLY A 253 -16.80 4.99 -7.73
C GLY A 253 -17.29 4.64 -9.14
N PHE A 254 -18.11 3.61 -9.29
CA PHE A 254 -18.68 3.25 -10.59
C PHE A 254 -19.65 4.32 -11.11
N GLU A 255 -20.49 4.89 -10.24
CA GLU A 255 -21.39 6.02 -10.58
C GLU A 255 -20.60 7.23 -11.14
N LEU A 256 -19.42 7.54 -10.58
CA LEU A 256 -18.53 8.60 -11.09
C LEU A 256 -18.09 8.33 -12.53
N VAL A 257 -17.52 7.16 -12.80
CA VAL A 257 -17.01 6.82 -14.14
C VAL A 257 -18.15 6.75 -15.15
N GLN A 258 -19.31 6.21 -14.74
CA GLN A 258 -20.50 6.15 -15.57
C GLN A 258 -20.95 7.54 -16.02
N SER A 259 -20.95 8.53 -15.13
CA SER A 259 -21.39 9.90 -15.46
C SER A 259 -20.57 10.57 -16.60
N LEU A 260 -19.31 10.16 -16.79
CA LEU A 260 -18.47 10.61 -17.91
C LEU A 260 -18.71 9.81 -19.18
N HIS A 261 -18.95 8.51 -19.03
CA HIS A 261 -19.27 7.64 -20.15
C HIS A 261 -20.58 8.05 -20.83
N ASP A 262 -21.59 8.44 -20.04
CA ASP A 262 -22.90 8.87 -20.54
C ASP A 262 -22.86 10.19 -21.34
N ASN A 263 -21.75 10.93 -21.26
CA ASN A 263 -21.57 12.22 -21.93
C ASN A 263 -20.26 12.22 -22.73
N PRO A 264 -20.06 11.35 -23.74
CA PRO A 264 -18.74 11.12 -24.34
C PRO A 264 -18.13 12.38 -24.97
N ASP A 265 -18.97 13.22 -25.58
CA ASP A 265 -18.53 14.36 -26.41
C ASP A 265 -18.54 15.70 -25.68
N VAL A 266 -18.98 15.74 -24.42
CA VAL A 266 -19.15 16.97 -23.64
C VAL A 266 -18.47 16.83 -22.29
N LEU A 267 -18.05 17.94 -21.69
CA LEU A 267 -17.63 17.97 -20.29
C LEU A 267 -18.88 18.15 -19.40
N PRO A 268 -19.38 17.11 -18.71
CA PRO A 268 -20.53 17.24 -17.82
C PRO A 268 -20.16 18.09 -16.57
N PRO A 269 -21.14 18.58 -15.80
CA PRO A 269 -20.87 19.27 -14.53
C PRO A 269 -20.02 18.42 -13.57
N TYR A 270 -19.07 19.04 -12.88
CA TYR A 270 -18.24 18.35 -11.89
C TYR A 270 -19.10 17.83 -10.73
N ASN A 271 -19.16 16.51 -10.55
CA ASN A 271 -20.01 15.89 -9.53
C ASN A 271 -19.34 15.86 -8.15
N LYS A 272 -19.24 17.03 -7.50
CA LYS A 272 -18.64 17.18 -6.16
C LYS A 272 -19.26 16.24 -5.13
N LYS A 273 -20.59 16.09 -5.14
CA LYS A 273 -21.32 15.21 -4.21
C LYS A 273 -20.87 13.74 -4.31
N LEU A 274 -20.72 13.20 -5.52
CA LEU A 274 -20.25 11.81 -5.69
C LEU A 274 -18.77 11.65 -5.35
N VAL A 275 -17.93 12.65 -5.66
CA VAL A 275 -16.50 12.63 -5.26
C VAL A 275 -16.37 12.59 -3.73
N ASP A 276 -17.12 13.43 -3.03
CA ASP A 276 -17.14 13.47 -1.56
C ASP A 276 -17.70 12.15 -0.98
N LYS A 277 -18.73 11.57 -1.60
CA LYS A 277 -19.27 10.25 -1.24
C LYS A 277 -18.23 9.14 -1.40
N CYS A 278 -17.42 9.16 -2.47
CA CYS A 278 -16.33 8.21 -2.66
C CYS A 278 -15.22 8.37 -1.62
N ALA A 279 -14.82 9.61 -1.33
CA ALA A 279 -13.82 9.90 -0.31
C ALA A 279 -14.29 9.40 1.07
N LYS A 280 -15.56 9.66 1.41
CA LYS A 280 -16.17 9.18 2.65
C LYS A 280 -16.20 7.64 2.72
N GLN A 281 -16.62 6.96 1.65
CA GLN A 281 -16.63 5.49 1.60
C GLN A 281 -15.22 4.89 1.79
N ILE A 282 -14.19 5.50 1.20
CA ILE A 282 -12.79 5.08 1.40
C ILE A 282 -12.40 5.22 2.89
N ILE A 283 -12.72 6.36 3.51
CA ILE A 283 -12.40 6.62 4.92
C ILE A 283 -13.14 5.65 5.84
N ASP A 284 -14.43 5.41 5.60
CA ASP A 284 -15.26 4.51 6.39
C ASP A 284 -14.74 3.06 6.33
N LEU A 285 -14.46 2.55 5.13
CA LEU A 285 -13.88 1.20 4.93
C LEU A 285 -12.49 1.08 5.56
N TYR A 286 -11.66 2.13 5.47
CA TYR A 286 -10.36 2.17 6.13
C TYR A 286 -10.49 2.11 7.65
N ASN A 287 -11.41 2.89 8.23
CA ASN A 287 -11.68 2.88 9.66
C ASN A 287 -12.24 1.52 10.13
N GLU A 288 -13.04 0.85 9.31
CA GLU A 288 -13.50 -0.52 9.59
C GLU A 288 -12.36 -1.55 9.55
N ASN A 289 -11.38 -1.39 8.65
CA ASN A 289 -10.18 -2.22 8.65
C ASN A 289 -9.38 -2.04 9.95
N VAL A 290 -9.20 -0.79 10.38
CA VAL A 290 -8.52 -0.47 11.66
C VAL A 290 -9.28 -1.08 12.84
N ARG A 291 -10.61 -0.95 12.90
CA ARG A 291 -11.45 -1.55 13.96
C ARG A 291 -11.37 -3.08 13.95
N SER A 292 -11.41 -3.71 12.79
CA SER A 292 -11.33 -5.17 12.68
C SER A 292 -9.97 -5.70 13.14
N PHE A 293 -8.90 -4.94 12.91
CA PHE A 293 -7.57 -5.23 13.44
C PHE A 293 -7.48 -5.02 14.97
N MET A 294 -8.13 -3.99 15.51
CA MET A 294 -8.22 -3.76 16.95
C MET A 294 -9.02 -4.86 17.67
N ASP A 295 -10.13 -5.32 17.08
CA ASP A 295 -10.97 -6.39 17.65
C ASP A 295 -10.31 -7.77 17.63
N LEU A 296 -9.39 -8.02 16.68
CA LEU A 296 -8.50 -9.19 16.72
C LEU A 296 -7.54 -9.13 17.90
N LYS A 297 -7.04 -7.93 18.22
CA LYS A 297 -6.06 -7.71 19.28
C LYS A 297 -6.69 -7.81 20.69
N SER A 298 -8.01 -7.59 20.82
CA SER A 298 -8.72 -7.64 22.11
C SER A 298 -9.25 -9.03 22.49
N LYS A 299 -9.43 -9.95 21.53
CA LYS A 299 -9.90 -11.34 21.78
C LYS A 299 -8.74 -12.34 21.77
N THR A 300 -7.82 -12.21 22.73
CA THR A 300 -6.73 -13.17 22.95
C THR A 300 -7.17 -14.32 23.85
N ASP A 301 -7.99 -15.23 23.33
CA ASP A 301 -8.12 -16.58 23.87
C ASP A 301 -7.94 -17.59 22.73
N GLY A 302 -7.02 -18.53 22.93
CA GLY A 302 -6.35 -19.34 21.90
C GLY A 302 -7.19 -20.37 21.13
N SER A 303 -8.48 -20.16 20.93
CA SER A 303 -9.39 -21.16 20.35
C SER A 303 -9.88 -20.89 18.92
N ASN A 304 -9.39 -19.87 18.20
CA ASN A 304 -10.06 -19.49 16.94
C ASN A 304 -9.15 -19.04 15.77
N LYS A 305 -8.28 -19.94 15.29
CA LYS A 305 -7.55 -19.78 14.00
C LYS A 305 -8.48 -19.53 12.80
N GLU A 306 -9.71 -20.03 12.84
CA GLU A 306 -10.71 -19.72 11.81
C GLU A 306 -11.07 -18.24 11.83
N ASN A 307 -11.32 -17.65 13.01
CA ASN A 307 -11.73 -16.25 13.15
C ASN A 307 -10.63 -15.26 12.68
N GLU A 308 -9.34 -15.59 12.89
CA GLU A 308 -8.22 -14.82 12.35
C GLU A 308 -8.20 -14.81 10.82
N ASN A 309 -8.30 -16.00 10.19
CA ASN A 309 -8.31 -16.11 8.73
C ASN A 309 -9.53 -15.39 8.15
N GLN A 310 -10.69 -15.43 8.82
CA GLN A 310 -11.90 -14.73 8.39
C GLN A 310 -11.75 -13.20 8.44
N VAL A 311 -11.15 -12.65 9.50
CA VAL A 311 -10.86 -11.20 9.58
C VAL A 311 -9.79 -10.79 8.53
N PHE A 312 -8.79 -11.63 8.26
CA PHE A 312 -7.84 -11.36 7.17
C PHE A 312 -8.52 -11.31 5.79
N GLN A 313 -9.44 -12.24 5.51
CA GLN A 313 -10.19 -12.21 4.25
C GLN A 313 -11.03 -10.94 4.11
N LEU A 314 -11.65 -10.48 5.20
CA LEU A 314 -12.38 -9.23 5.18
C LEU A 314 -11.57 -7.99 4.93
N VAL A 315 -10.45 -7.87 5.64
CA VAL A 315 -9.57 -6.73 5.49
C VAL A 315 -9.10 -6.67 4.05
N ARG A 316 -8.82 -7.84 3.45
CA ARG A 316 -8.50 -7.97 2.02
C ARG A 316 -9.66 -7.54 1.12
N ILE A 317 -10.90 -7.95 1.39
CA ILE A 317 -12.08 -7.56 0.59
C ILE A 317 -12.35 -6.05 0.67
N ARG A 318 -12.34 -5.48 1.87
CA ARG A 318 -12.49 -4.03 2.09
C ARG A 318 -11.36 -3.26 1.44
N GLN A 319 -10.13 -3.77 1.48
CA GLN A 319 -9.00 -3.16 0.79
C GLN A 319 -9.19 -3.16 -0.73
N VAL A 320 -9.66 -4.27 -1.30
CA VAL A 320 -9.99 -4.35 -2.74
C VAL A 320 -11.09 -3.34 -3.10
N ALA A 321 -12.11 -3.18 -2.27
CA ALA A 321 -13.16 -2.18 -2.45
C ALA A 321 -12.62 -0.74 -2.40
N ILE A 322 -11.73 -0.43 -1.45
CA ILE A 322 -11.03 0.86 -1.37
C ILE A 322 -10.26 1.13 -2.67
N ASP A 323 -9.51 0.14 -3.16
CA ASP A 323 -8.68 0.30 -4.35
C ASP A 323 -9.52 0.39 -5.64
N GLN A 324 -10.70 -0.22 -5.67
CA GLN A 324 -11.68 -0.04 -6.75
C GLN A 324 -12.23 1.39 -6.76
N ILE A 325 -12.68 1.92 -5.61
CA ILE A 325 -13.22 3.28 -5.51
C ILE A 325 -12.13 4.29 -5.90
N LYS A 326 -10.89 4.13 -5.41
CA LYS A 326 -9.75 4.97 -5.78
C LYS A 326 -9.51 4.98 -7.30
N ARG A 327 -9.44 3.81 -7.93
CA ARG A 327 -9.23 3.69 -9.38
C ARG A 327 -10.32 4.42 -10.17
N CYS A 328 -11.57 4.25 -9.78
CA CYS A 328 -12.68 4.91 -10.45
C CYS A 328 -12.63 6.44 -10.29
N SER A 329 -12.34 6.94 -9.08
CA SER A 329 -12.17 8.38 -8.84
C SER A 329 -11.01 8.98 -9.65
N CYS A 330 -9.87 8.27 -9.73
CA CYS A 330 -8.74 8.71 -10.54
C CYS A 330 -9.05 8.70 -12.04
N ALA A 331 -9.74 7.66 -12.53
CA ALA A 331 -10.18 7.58 -13.92
C ALA A 331 -11.12 8.74 -14.28
N TYR A 332 -12.06 9.07 -13.39
CA TYR A 332 -12.97 10.19 -13.55
C TYR A 332 -12.24 11.53 -13.70
N ILE A 333 -11.32 11.83 -12.78
CA ILE A 333 -10.54 13.08 -12.83
C ILE A 333 -9.69 13.14 -14.11
N ASN A 334 -8.98 12.06 -14.43
CA ASN A 334 -8.09 12.01 -15.59
C ASN A 334 -8.82 12.24 -16.92
N GLU A 335 -9.97 11.59 -17.11
CA GLU A 335 -10.73 11.69 -18.35
C GLU A 335 -11.30 13.11 -18.56
N ARG A 336 -11.79 13.75 -17.48
CA ARG A 336 -12.23 15.15 -17.55
C ARG A 336 -11.10 16.10 -17.95
N MET A 337 -9.91 15.89 -17.40
CA MET A 337 -8.72 16.69 -17.71
C MET A 337 -8.31 16.54 -19.18
N LYS A 338 -8.40 15.33 -19.75
CA LYS A 338 -8.19 15.09 -21.19
C LYS A 338 -9.20 15.84 -22.05
N ARG A 339 -10.49 15.86 -21.67
CA ARG A 339 -11.53 16.60 -22.40
C ARG A 339 -11.31 18.10 -22.33
N ILE A 340 -10.95 18.64 -21.16
CA ILE A 340 -10.57 20.05 -21.00
C ILE A 340 -9.37 20.39 -21.91
N LYS A 341 -8.35 19.53 -21.93
CA LYS A 341 -7.19 19.68 -22.82
C LYS A 341 -7.61 19.71 -24.29
N ASN A 342 -8.44 18.76 -24.73
CA ASN A 342 -8.92 18.67 -26.11
C ASN A 342 -9.73 19.92 -26.50
N MET A 343 -10.65 20.37 -25.65
CA MET A 343 -11.42 21.59 -25.88
C MET A 343 -10.55 22.84 -25.96
N ARG A 344 -9.47 22.93 -25.18
CA ARG A 344 -8.49 24.01 -25.30
C ARG A 344 -7.87 24.05 -26.69
N TRP A 345 -7.53 22.92 -27.29
CA TRP A 345 -6.95 22.88 -28.64
C TRP A 345 -8.00 23.18 -29.72
N LYS A 346 -9.24 22.71 -29.54
CA LYS A 346 -10.35 22.99 -30.47
C LYS A 346 -10.84 24.45 -30.44
N CYS A 347 -10.86 25.08 -29.27
CA CYS A 347 -11.48 26.40 -29.07
C CYS A 347 -10.47 27.52 -28.73
N GLY A 348 -9.18 27.20 -28.62
CA GLY A 348 -8.13 28.13 -28.19
C GLY A 348 -8.03 28.28 -26.66
N GLY A 349 -7.19 29.22 -26.22
CA GLY A 349 -6.89 29.45 -24.79
C GLY A 349 -8.10 29.85 -23.93
N GLN A 350 -9.17 30.35 -24.54
CA GLN A 350 -10.42 30.70 -23.86
C GLN A 350 -11.53 29.69 -24.16
N ILE A 351 -11.70 28.72 -23.26
CA ILE A 351 -12.80 27.75 -23.33
C ILE A 351 -14.15 28.46 -23.10
N PRO A 352 -15.24 28.06 -23.79
CA PRO A 352 -16.57 28.65 -23.61
C PRO A 352 -17.08 28.66 -22.16
N GLU A 353 -17.78 29.72 -21.76
CA GLU A 353 -18.23 29.95 -20.38
C GLU A 353 -19.17 28.83 -19.86
N LYS A 354 -19.99 28.27 -20.76
CA LYS A 354 -20.87 27.14 -20.47
C LYS A 354 -20.11 25.88 -20.03
N VAL A 355 -18.89 25.68 -20.53
CA VAL A 355 -18.01 24.57 -20.15
C VAL A 355 -17.26 24.88 -18.87
N LYS A 356 -16.82 26.14 -18.69
CA LYS A 356 -16.21 26.62 -17.45
C LYS A 356 -17.12 26.44 -16.23
N ASN A 357 -18.42 26.65 -16.40
CA ASN A 357 -19.42 26.41 -15.35
C ASN A 357 -19.51 24.94 -14.91
N ASN A 358 -19.04 24.01 -15.75
CA ASN A 358 -19.03 22.58 -15.46
C ASN A 358 -17.72 22.11 -14.81
N MET A 359 -16.73 22.99 -14.67
CA MET A 359 -15.41 22.68 -14.11
C MET A 359 -15.37 22.92 -12.59
N SER A 360 -14.54 22.14 -11.90
CA SER A 360 -14.17 22.41 -10.50
C SER A 360 -13.10 23.52 -10.38
N GLU A 361 -12.94 24.08 -9.18
CA GLU A 361 -11.88 25.05 -8.88
C GLU A 361 -10.47 24.52 -9.22
N HIS A 362 -10.22 23.23 -8.99
CA HIS A 362 -8.94 22.60 -9.31
C HIS A 362 -8.72 22.44 -10.82
N GLU A 363 -9.77 22.13 -11.58
CA GLU A 363 -9.74 22.05 -13.04
C GLU A 363 -9.48 23.44 -13.66
N HIS A 364 -10.08 24.49 -13.09
CA HIS A 364 -9.81 25.89 -13.47
C HIS A 364 -8.35 26.26 -13.26
N LYS A 365 -7.81 25.96 -12.07
CA LYS A 365 -6.40 26.20 -11.76
C LYS A 365 -5.47 25.45 -12.71
N TRP A 366 -5.79 24.19 -13.02
CA TRP A 366 -4.98 23.41 -13.95
C TRP A 366 -5.00 23.98 -15.37
N LEU A 367 -6.17 24.36 -15.90
CA LEU A 367 -6.27 24.96 -17.24
C LEU A 367 -5.48 26.27 -17.35
N LYS A 368 -5.54 27.11 -16.30
CA LYS A 368 -4.74 28.33 -16.23
C LYS A 368 -3.25 28.03 -16.38
N ASN A 369 -2.73 27.13 -15.54
CA ASN A 369 -1.31 26.74 -15.60
C ASN A 369 -0.95 26.13 -16.97
N TYR A 370 -1.84 25.31 -17.55
CA TYR A 370 -1.61 24.70 -18.86
C TYR A 370 -1.51 25.74 -19.99
N ASN A 371 -2.35 26.78 -19.93
CA ASN A 371 -2.29 27.89 -20.87
C ASN A 371 -1.03 28.76 -20.69
N GLU A 372 -0.63 29.04 -19.44
CA GLU A 372 0.61 29.76 -19.13
C GLU A 372 1.83 29.07 -19.74
N ILE A 373 1.97 27.76 -19.52
CA ILE A 373 3.06 26.94 -20.11
C ILE A 373 3.02 26.97 -21.64
N THR A 374 1.83 26.89 -22.24
CA THR A 374 1.71 26.91 -23.71
C THR A 374 2.08 28.28 -24.28
N TYR A 375 1.73 29.36 -23.58
CA TYR A 375 2.06 30.73 -23.96
C TYR A 375 3.57 31.04 -23.82
N GLU A 376 4.19 30.57 -22.73
CA GLU A 376 5.65 30.64 -22.55
C GLU A 376 6.36 29.94 -23.71
N PHE A 377 5.94 28.72 -24.05
CA PHE A 377 6.50 27.97 -25.17
C PHE A 377 6.34 28.68 -26.52
N GLN A 378 5.19 29.32 -26.79
CA GLN A 378 4.97 30.10 -28.01
C GLN A 378 5.92 31.29 -28.14
N ASN A 379 6.26 31.93 -27.02
CA ASN A 379 7.10 33.13 -26.98
C ASN A 379 8.61 32.84 -26.98
N GLU A 380 9.02 31.63 -26.63
CA GLU A 380 10.42 31.20 -26.72
C GLU A 380 10.82 30.83 -28.15
N PHE A 381 9.88 30.30 -28.96
CA PHE A 381 10.11 29.99 -30.37
C PHE A 381 9.96 31.25 -31.24
N GLY A 382 11.07 31.92 -31.56
CA GLY A 382 11.11 33.11 -32.42
C GLY A 382 12.03 34.24 -31.91
N LYS A 383 12.70 34.07 -30.78
CA LYS A 383 13.75 34.99 -30.32
C LYS A 383 15.11 34.54 -30.84
N ASP A 384 15.56 35.15 -31.93
CA ASP A 384 16.96 35.05 -32.35
C ASP A 384 17.85 35.80 -31.34
N GLU A 385 18.82 35.10 -30.75
CA GLU A 385 19.76 35.65 -29.74
C GLU A 385 20.75 36.69 -30.31
N GLU A 386 20.74 36.98 -31.62
CA GLU A 386 21.70 37.87 -32.26
C GLU A 386 21.22 39.33 -32.44
N ASN A 387 19.95 39.66 -32.22
CA ASN A 387 19.41 41.00 -32.42
C ASN A 387 18.65 41.54 -31.20
N GLU A 388 19.37 41.91 -30.14
CA GLU A 388 18.85 42.82 -29.13
C GLU A 388 18.74 44.24 -29.72
N GLY A 389 17.57 44.62 -30.25
CA GLY A 389 17.32 46.05 -30.50
C GLY A 389 16.25 46.49 -31.49
N GLU A 390 15.69 45.62 -32.34
CA GLU A 390 14.66 46.04 -33.29
C GLU A 390 13.32 45.33 -33.04
N GLU A 391 12.28 46.10 -32.72
CA GLU A 391 10.90 45.65 -32.81
C GLU A 391 10.58 45.35 -34.28
N ILE A 392 10.75 44.09 -34.67
CA ILE A 392 10.21 43.57 -35.92
C ILE A 392 8.69 43.53 -35.75
N ASN A 393 8.04 44.52 -36.34
CA ASN A 393 6.59 44.54 -36.49
C ASN A 393 6.15 43.33 -37.34
N GLY A 394 5.73 42.26 -36.66
CA GLY A 394 4.89 41.20 -37.21
C GLY A 394 5.53 39.81 -37.29
N GLY A 395 5.19 38.94 -36.33
CA GLY A 395 4.65 37.62 -36.69
C GLY A 395 5.52 36.37 -36.64
N ASP A 396 6.76 36.37 -36.14
CA ASP A 396 7.64 35.18 -36.22
C ASP A 396 7.65 34.25 -34.98
N GLY A 397 6.64 34.36 -34.12
CA GLY A 397 6.38 33.38 -33.05
C GLY A 397 5.52 32.21 -33.54
N VAL A 398 5.78 30.98 -33.09
CA VAL A 398 4.92 29.83 -33.43
C VAL A 398 3.54 30.02 -32.77
N ASN A 399 2.56 30.49 -33.54
CA ASN A 399 1.20 30.66 -33.03
C ASN A 399 0.47 29.31 -32.95
N LEU A 400 0.69 28.59 -31.85
CA LEU A 400 -0.02 27.34 -31.53
C LEU A 400 -1.55 27.51 -31.37
N PHE A 401 -2.11 28.73 -31.38
CA PHE A 401 -3.57 28.93 -31.38
C PHE A 401 -4.20 28.70 -32.77
N ASN A 402 -3.39 28.63 -33.83
CA ASN A 402 -3.88 28.35 -35.18
C ASN A 402 -4.09 26.84 -35.45
N TYR A 403 -3.74 25.98 -34.49
CA TYR A 403 -3.82 24.52 -34.63
C TYR A 403 -4.97 23.97 -33.78
N VAL A 404 -5.84 23.20 -34.44
CA VAL A 404 -7.03 22.57 -33.83
C VAL A 404 -6.68 21.32 -33.02
N ASP A 405 -5.53 20.71 -33.37
CA ASP A 405 -4.92 19.58 -32.68
C ASP A 405 -3.54 20.00 -32.17
N PRO A 406 -3.06 19.46 -31.04
CA PRO A 406 -1.66 19.62 -30.66
C PRO A 406 -0.76 19.07 -31.80
N PRO A 407 0.43 19.64 -32.03
CA PRO A 407 1.33 19.14 -33.07
C PRO A 407 1.70 17.67 -32.81
N ASP A 408 1.10 16.75 -33.59
CA ASP A 408 1.13 15.29 -33.37
C ASP A 408 2.08 14.53 -34.31
N LYS A 409 2.72 15.18 -35.30
CA LYS A 409 3.69 14.50 -36.17
C LYS A 409 5.12 14.76 -35.71
N LEU A 410 5.75 13.71 -35.17
CA LEU A 410 7.14 13.75 -34.74
C LEU A 410 8.07 13.86 -35.95
N MET A 411 8.51 15.08 -36.26
CA MET A 411 9.52 15.35 -37.29
C MET A 411 10.91 15.08 -36.72
N VAL A 412 11.78 14.47 -37.53
CA VAL A 412 13.14 14.10 -37.12
C VAL A 412 14.16 14.63 -38.12
N LYS A 413 15.24 15.22 -37.59
CA LYS A 413 16.35 15.76 -38.41
C LYS A 413 17.32 14.63 -38.74
N VAL A 414 17.41 14.29 -40.02
CA VAL A 414 18.16 13.14 -40.53
C VAL A 414 19.19 13.58 -41.56
N ARG A 415 20.36 12.94 -41.56
CA ARG A 415 21.40 13.13 -42.58
C ARG A 415 21.44 11.93 -43.52
N ALA A 416 21.49 12.17 -44.82
CA ALA A 416 21.67 11.11 -45.80
C ALA A 416 23.13 10.61 -45.81
N LEU A 417 23.30 9.30 -45.69
CA LEU A 417 24.60 8.62 -45.67
C LEU A 417 25.07 8.19 -47.07
N LYS A 418 24.13 8.11 -48.03
CA LYS A 418 24.36 7.64 -49.41
C LYS A 418 23.42 8.38 -50.38
N ASP A 419 23.87 8.63 -51.60
CA ASP A 419 23.03 9.20 -52.66
C ASP A 419 21.93 8.22 -53.04
N SER A 420 20.68 8.62 -52.80
CA SER A 420 19.50 7.73 -52.97
C SER A 420 18.42 8.32 -53.90
N GLY A 421 18.72 9.44 -54.58
CA GLY A 421 17.81 10.07 -55.54
C GLY A 421 16.62 10.76 -54.87
N GLN A 422 15.52 10.87 -55.63
CA GLN A 422 14.26 11.47 -55.16
C GLN A 422 13.48 10.48 -54.27
N PHE A 423 13.09 10.93 -53.08
CA PHE A 423 12.29 10.21 -52.11
C PHE A 423 11.01 10.99 -51.84
N GLU A 424 9.86 10.37 -52.10
CA GLU A 424 8.55 10.97 -51.83
C GLU A 424 8.08 10.56 -50.42
N THR A 425 7.72 11.55 -49.59
CA THR A 425 7.20 11.30 -48.24
C THR A 425 5.75 10.82 -48.29
N SER A 426 5.27 10.27 -47.18
CA SER A 426 3.85 9.87 -47.03
C SER A 426 2.86 11.02 -47.22
N ASP A 427 3.33 12.26 -47.13
CA ASP A 427 2.57 13.50 -47.33
C ASP A 427 2.70 14.04 -48.79
N GLY A 428 3.32 13.30 -49.71
CA GLY A 428 3.44 13.65 -51.14
C GLY A 428 4.55 14.64 -51.48
N ILE A 429 5.46 14.94 -50.53
CA ILE A 429 6.58 15.87 -50.75
C ILE A 429 7.78 15.09 -51.26
N THR A 430 8.33 15.49 -52.40
CA THR A 430 9.54 14.86 -52.96
C THR A 430 10.80 15.59 -52.48
N VAL A 431 11.69 14.87 -51.81
CA VAL A 431 13.00 15.36 -51.35
C VAL A 431 14.14 14.60 -52.02
N VAL A 432 15.23 15.28 -52.38
CA VAL A 432 16.42 14.65 -52.96
C VAL A 432 17.38 14.27 -51.85
N LEU A 433 17.60 12.98 -51.61
CA LEU A 433 18.49 12.45 -50.59
C LEU A 433 19.92 12.34 -51.13
N ALA A 434 20.63 13.47 -51.19
CA ALA A 434 22.05 13.52 -51.56
C ALA A 434 22.95 13.22 -50.34
N LYS A 435 24.05 12.50 -50.55
CA LYS A 435 24.99 12.10 -49.49
C LYS A 435 25.51 13.34 -48.74
N GLY A 436 25.34 13.33 -47.42
CA GLY A 436 25.72 14.42 -46.51
C GLY A 436 24.65 15.48 -46.29
N ALA A 437 23.59 15.51 -47.11
CA ALA A 437 22.49 16.47 -46.97
C ALA A 437 21.64 16.16 -45.73
N VAL A 438 21.17 17.22 -45.08
CA VAL A 438 20.37 17.13 -43.85
C VAL A 438 18.94 17.57 -44.16
N HIS A 439 17.98 16.72 -43.82
CA HIS A 439 16.57 16.92 -44.08
C HIS A 439 15.76 16.80 -42.79
N LEU A 440 14.64 17.52 -42.72
CA LEU A 440 13.65 17.37 -41.66
C LEU A 440 12.47 16.59 -42.24
N LEU A 441 12.26 15.36 -41.78
CA LEU A 441 11.32 14.42 -42.38
C LEU A 441 10.42 13.77 -41.31
N PRO A 442 9.20 13.31 -41.67
CA PRO A 442 8.34 12.59 -40.73
C PRO A 442 9.01 11.30 -40.25
N ARG A 443 8.98 11.03 -38.94
CA ARG A 443 9.64 9.86 -38.35
C ARG A 443 9.23 8.54 -39.00
N GLN A 444 7.95 8.38 -39.33
CA GLN A 444 7.43 7.17 -39.98
C GLN A 444 8.08 6.88 -41.33
N ASP A 445 8.43 7.92 -42.09
CA ASP A 445 9.03 7.81 -43.42
C ASP A 445 10.54 7.55 -43.34
N CYS A 446 11.18 7.99 -42.25
CA CYS A 446 12.61 7.82 -42.03
C CYS A 446 12.99 6.47 -41.43
N GLU A 447 12.16 5.87 -40.57
CA GLU A 447 12.55 4.69 -39.78
C GLU A 447 13.04 3.51 -40.64
N ASN A 448 12.38 3.26 -41.77
CA ASN A 448 12.80 2.22 -42.71
C ASN A 448 14.12 2.56 -43.42
N LEU A 449 14.35 3.82 -43.76
CA LEU A 449 15.57 4.28 -44.43
C LEU A 449 16.76 4.32 -43.45
N VAL A 450 16.53 4.66 -42.18
CA VAL A 450 17.53 4.59 -41.11
C VAL A 450 17.94 3.14 -40.86
N ARG A 451 16.99 2.20 -40.76
CA ARG A 451 17.29 0.76 -40.62
C ARG A 451 18.09 0.19 -41.79
N LYS A 452 17.87 0.72 -43.01
CA LYS A 452 18.63 0.35 -44.22
C LYS A 452 19.98 1.05 -44.33
N GLY A 453 20.34 1.90 -43.37
CA GLY A 453 21.61 2.64 -43.36
C GLY A 453 21.72 3.70 -44.46
N VAL A 454 20.58 4.24 -44.89
CA VAL A 454 20.49 5.33 -45.88
C VAL A 454 20.47 6.70 -45.18
N LEU A 455 19.87 6.77 -43.99
CA LEU A 455 19.76 7.99 -43.18
C LEU A 455 20.32 7.77 -41.75
N GLU A 456 20.84 8.80 -41.12
CA GLU A 456 21.22 8.82 -39.68
C GLU A 456 20.54 9.97 -38.92
N TYR A 457 20.22 9.78 -37.64
CA TYR A 457 19.69 10.85 -36.79
C TYR A 457 20.79 11.81 -36.34
N THR A 458 20.54 13.12 -36.37
CA THR A 458 21.53 14.17 -36.04
C THR A 458 21.58 14.58 -34.55
N LEU A 459 20.98 13.79 -33.64
CA LEU A 459 20.65 14.15 -32.24
C LEU A 459 21.81 14.02 -31.22
N ILE A 460 23.00 14.56 -31.50
CA ILE A 460 24.14 14.52 -30.56
C ILE A 460 24.05 15.63 -29.48
N VAL A 461 23.38 16.74 -29.76
CA VAL A 461 23.41 17.96 -28.92
C VAL A 461 22.54 17.87 -27.65
N VAL A 462 21.35 17.27 -27.73
CA VAL A 462 20.45 17.12 -26.56
C VAL A 462 21.06 16.17 -25.51
N THR A 463 21.76 15.13 -25.98
CA THR A 463 22.51 14.21 -25.12
C THR A 463 23.65 14.95 -24.40
N ALA A 464 24.34 15.87 -25.06
CA ALA A 464 25.41 16.67 -24.46
C ALA A 464 24.90 17.64 -23.38
N ILE A 465 23.76 18.31 -23.62
CA ILE A 465 23.14 19.24 -22.64
C ILE A 465 22.61 18.46 -21.43
N LEU A 466 21.94 17.33 -21.64
CA LEU A 466 21.51 16.47 -20.53
C LEU A 466 22.69 15.88 -19.75
N THR A 467 23.80 15.58 -20.44
CA THR A 467 25.05 15.14 -19.79
C THR A 467 25.72 16.27 -19.03
N ALA A 468 25.65 17.52 -19.52
CA ALA A 468 26.17 18.69 -18.85
C ALA A 468 25.33 19.08 -17.62
N LEU A 469 24.00 19.08 -17.73
CA LEU A 469 23.09 19.30 -16.60
C LEU A 469 23.20 18.19 -15.55
N PHE A 470 23.36 16.94 -16.00
CA PHE A 470 23.70 15.83 -15.11
C PHE A 470 25.06 16.04 -14.45
N GLY A 471 26.08 16.48 -15.20
CA GLY A 471 27.42 16.81 -14.68
C GLY A 471 27.41 17.94 -13.65
N VAL A 472 26.62 18.99 -13.86
CA VAL A 472 26.43 20.09 -12.90
C VAL A 472 25.68 19.60 -11.65
N PHE A 473 24.65 18.78 -11.81
CA PHE A 473 23.94 18.16 -10.69
C PHE A 473 24.82 17.18 -9.88
N VAL A 474 25.73 16.46 -10.56
CA VAL A 474 26.76 15.60 -9.94
C VAL A 474 27.77 16.46 -9.16
N TYR A 475 28.24 17.55 -9.76
CA TYR A 475 29.24 18.45 -9.17
C TYR A 475 28.71 19.17 -7.92
N LEU A 476 27.42 19.49 -7.86
CA LEU A 476 26.81 20.19 -6.71
C LEU A 476 26.56 19.28 -5.48
N ASN A 477 26.78 17.95 -5.56
CA ASN A 477 26.56 16.98 -4.48
C ASN A 477 27.87 16.34 -3.98
N GLU A 478 28.83 17.14 -3.50
CA GLU A 478 30.17 16.69 -3.05
C GLU A 478 30.18 15.81 -1.78
N GLU A 479 29.07 15.70 -1.02
CA GLU A 479 29.09 15.04 0.29
C GLU A 479 29.13 13.49 0.25
N PHE A 480 28.89 12.82 -0.88
CA PHE A 480 28.76 11.35 -0.96
C PHE A 480 29.70 10.74 -2.01
N GLU A 481 30.68 9.96 -1.57
CA GLU A 481 31.76 9.45 -2.44
C GLU A 481 31.89 7.93 -2.30
N PRO A 482 31.13 7.14 -3.07
CA PRO A 482 31.14 5.69 -2.93
C PRO A 482 32.45 5.10 -3.45
N VAL A 483 33.10 4.27 -2.62
CA VAL A 483 34.32 3.54 -2.98
C VAL A 483 34.00 2.11 -3.37
N VAL A 484 34.78 1.55 -4.30
CA VAL A 484 34.67 0.13 -4.66
C VAL A 484 35.05 -0.71 -3.44
N TYR A 485 34.22 -1.70 -3.10
CA TYR A 485 34.63 -2.77 -2.20
C TYR A 485 34.05 -4.09 -2.69
N ARG A 486 34.80 -5.18 -2.50
CA ARG A 486 34.38 -6.53 -2.91
C ARG A 486 34.43 -7.45 -1.71
N LEU A 487 33.30 -8.06 -1.40
CA LEU A 487 33.22 -9.12 -0.40
C LEU A 487 33.49 -10.46 -1.08
N PRO A 488 34.09 -11.44 -0.37
CA PRO A 488 34.22 -12.78 -0.92
C PRO A 488 32.84 -13.36 -1.24
N SER A 489 32.79 -14.33 -2.16
CA SER A 489 31.56 -15.03 -2.50
C SER A 489 30.89 -15.58 -1.24
N PRO A 490 29.57 -15.39 -1.07
CA PRO A 490 28.91 -15.73 0.18
C PRO A 490 28.95 -17.25 0.42
N PRO A 491 29.08 -17.68 1.69
CA PRO A 491 29.16 -19.10 2.02
C PRO A 491 27.86 -19.84 1.64
N SER A 492 27.98 -21.11 1.25
CA SER A 492 26.82 -21.98 1.00
C SER A 492 26.17 -22.42 2.32
N LEU A 493 24.85 -22.57 2.37
CA LEU A 493 24.13 -22.97 3.59
C LEU A 493 24.19 -24.48 3.82
N LYS A 494 25.41 -24.99 4.09
CA LYS A 494 25.69 -26.42 4.34
C LYS A 494 26.35 -26.64 5.70
N GLY A 495 26.29 -27.88 6.20
CA GLY A 495 26.88 -28.26 7.48
C GLY A 495 26.30 -27.45 8.64
N PRO A 496 27.12 -26.79 9.48
CA PRO A 496 26.67 -25.90 10.55
C PRO A 496 25.73 -24.77 10.12
N LEU A 497 25.77 -24.37 8.83
CA LEU A 497 24.94 -23.32 8.24
C LEU A 497 23.66 -23.84 7.57
N LYS A 498 23.35 -25.13 7.70
CA LYS A 498 22.19 -25.73 7.03
C LYS A 498 20.91 -25.04 7.47
N SER A 499 20.16 -24.54 6.48
CA SER A 499 18.89 -23.83 6.69
C SER A 499 17.90 -24.68 7.51
N ASN A 500 17.22 -24.04 8.45
CA ASN A 500 16.24 -24.62 9.37
C ASN A 500 15.11 -23.61 9.66
N ASN A 501 14.21 -23.91 10.60
CA ASN A 501 13.06 -23.06 10.92
C ASN A 501 13.00 -22.67 12.41
N TYR A 502 14.11 -22.74 13.15
CA TYR A 502 14.09 -22.53 14.60
C TYR A 502 13.56 -21.14 14.99
N LEU A 503 13.97 -20.08 14.28
CA LEU A 503 13.55 -18.71 14.60
C LEU A 503 12.08 -18.46 14.23
N ARG A 504 11.49 -19.27 13.35
CA ARG A 504 10.07 -19.18 12.99
C ARG A 504 9.14 -19.59 14.13
N ASN A 505 9.65 -20.30 15.12
CA ASN A 505 8.88 -20.71 16.29
C ASN A 505 8.97 -19.70 17.45
N ALA A 506 9.66 -18.57 17.24
CA ALA A 506 9.86 -17.58 18.29
C ALA A 506 8.53 -16.99 18.77
N GLN A 507 8.33 -16.93 20.09
CA GLN A 507 7.24 -16.21 20.71
C GLN A 507 7.50 -14.70 20.61
N MET A 508 6.51 -13.94 20.15
CA MET A 508 6.64 -12.49 19.99
C MET A 508 6.22 -11.76 21.28
N LEU A 509 7.17 -11.53 22.18
CA LEU A 509 6.92 -10.79 23.42
C LEU A 509 6.64 -9.32 23.12
N LEU A 510 5.60 -8.76 23.76
CA LEU A 510 5.20 -7.35 23.66
C LEU A 510 4.87 -6.86 22.23
N LYS A 511 4.38 -7.75 21.36
CA LYS A 511 4.07 -7.42 19.96
C LYS A 511 3.15 -6.21 19.81
N GLY A 512 3.60 -5.23 19.05
CA GLY A 512 2.90 -3.98 18.78
C GLY A 512 2.75 -3.07 20.00
N GLN A 513 3.54 -3.28 21.06
CA GLN A 513 3.64 -2.41 22.25
C GLN A 513 5.01 -1.71 22.32
N ILE A 514 6.04 -2.33 21.76
CA ILE A 514 7.39 -1.78 21.64
C ILE A 514 7.77 -1.70 20.16
N LEU A 515 8.81 -0.94 19.83
CA LEU A 515 9.34 -0.87 18.48
C LEU A 515 10.86 -0.76 18.50
N GLY A 516 11.51 -1.57 17.69
CA GLY A 516 12.96 -1.63 17.53
C GLY A 516 13.77 -2.00 18.79
N PRO A 517 13.38 -3.00 19.62
CA PRO A 517 14.22 -3.45 20.73
C PRO A 517 15.48 -4.13 20.20
N GLU A 518 16.59 -3.40 20.14
CA GLU A 518 17.78 -3.81 19.38
C GLU A 518 18.79 -4.59 20.22
N SER A 519 19.16 -4.04 21.37
CA SER A 519 20.08 -4.65 22.32
C SER A 519 19.34 -5.08 23.59
N LEU A 520 19.67 -6.28 24.06
CA LEU A 520 19.00 -6.96 25.17
C LEU A 520 20.02 -7.28 26.27
N VAL A 521 19.66 -7.05 27.53
CA VAL A 521 20.28 -7.71 28.67
C VAL A 521 19.23 -8.65 29.24
N VAL A 522 19.48 -9.96 29.16
CA VAL A 522 18.56 -11.01 29.63
C VAL A 522 19.15 -11.65 30.87
N GLU A 523 18.36 -11.69 31.94
CA GLU A 523 18.78 -12.21 33.24
C GLU A 523 17.68 -13.07 33.87
N LYS A 524 18.09 -14.00 34.72
CA LYS A 524 17.18 -14.82 35.54
C LYS A 524 17.21 -14.34 36.99
N ASP A 525 16.03 -14.04 37.52
CA ASP A 525 15.79 -13.80 38.93
C ASP A 525 14.85 -14.89 39.47
N GLY A 526 15.44 -15.95 40.00
CA GLY A 526 14.72 -17.19 40.35
C GLY A 526 14.04 -17.81 39.12
N LYS A 527 12.70 -17.87 39.12
CA LYS A 527 11.89 -18.34 37.98
C LYS A 527 11.50 -17.22 37.00
N LYS A 528 11.87 -15.97 37.27
CA LYS A 528 11.48 -14.81 36.45
C LYS A 528 12.58 -14.49 35.44
N THR A 529 12.19 -14.25 34.19
CA THR A 529 13.09 -13.66 33.20
C THR A 529 12.94 -12.15 33.23
N VAL A 530 14.06 -11.44 33.40
CA VAL A 530 14.14 -9.99 33.33
C VAL A 530 14.90 -9.59 32.08
N ILE A 531 14.31 -8.72 31.26
CA ILE A 531 14.90 -8.21 30.02
C ILE A 531 15.00 -6.69 30.11
N TYR A 532 16.18 -6.14 29.85
CA TYR A 532 16.40 -4.72 29.70
C TYR A 532 16.71 -4.38 28.26
N THR A 533 16.07 -3.35 27.71
CA THR A 533 16.28 -2.96 26.30
C THR A 533 15.99 -1.48 26.06
N GLY A 534 16.46 -0.96 24.93
CA GLY A 534 16.11 0.35 24.39
C GLY A 534 15.21 0.24 23.17
N THR A 535 14.30 1.20 23.00
CA THR A 535 13.33 1.23 21.89
C THR A 535 13.58 2.39 20.93
N TRP A 536 12.94 2.33 19.77
CA TRP A 536 13.09 3.32 18.69
C TRP A 536 12.63 4.72 19.07
N ASP A 537 11.69 4.85 20.01
CA ASP A 537 11.18 6.12 20.52
C ASP A 537 12.01 6.70 21.69
N GLY A 538 13.21 6.18 21.93
CA GLY A 538 14.14 6.72 22.93
C GLY A 538 13.86 6.28 24.37
N LYS A 539 13.03 5.25 24.57
CA LYS A 539 12.76 4.69 25.90
C LYS A 539 13.75 3.58 26.24
N LEU A 540 13.93 3.40 27.54
CA LEU A 540 14.63 2.28 28.16
C LEU A 540 13.62 1.50 28.98
N LEU A 541 13.54 0.20 28.78
CA LEU A 541 12.52 -0.66 29.36
C LEU A 541 13.16 -1.72 30.25
N LYS A 542 12.53 -1.97 31.41
CA LYS A 542 12.70 -3.18 32.22
C LYS A 542 11.44 -4.03 32.03
N ILE A 543 11.62 -5.25 31.57
CA ILE A 543 10.55 -6.19 31.23
C ILE A 543 10.71 -7.40 32.12
N VAL A 544 9.67 -7.78 32.87
CA VAL A 544 9.67 -8.95 33.75
C VAL A 544 8.60 -9.91 33.26
N ASN A 545 8.98 -11.14 32.93
CA ASN A 545 8.09 -12.18 32.40
C ASN A 545 7.21 -11.69 31.22
N GLY A 546 7.80 -10.89 30.33
CA GLY A 546 7.11 -10.37 29.15
C GLY A 546 6.19 -9.16 29.42
N ILE A 547 6.23 -8.57 30.61
CA ILE A 547 5.45 -7.36 30.98
C ILE A 547 6.42 -6.20 31.23
N VAL A 548 6.14 -5.02 30.67
CA VAL A 548 6.92 -3.80 30.95
C VAL A 548 6.66 -3.34 32.38
N GLU A 549 7.66 -3.42 33.24
CA GLU A 549 7.59 -3.00 34.65
C GLU A 549 8.03 -1.55 34.83
N LYS A 550 9.11 -1.14 34.16
CA LYS A 550 9.64 0.23 34.21
C LYS A 550 9.91 0.74 32.80
N SER A 551 9.68 2.04 32.61
CA SER A 551 10.00 2.77 31.39
C SER A 551 10.64 4.10 31.74
N LEU A 552 11.88 4.30 31.30
CA LEU A 552 12.63 5.54 31.42
C LEU A 552 12.81 6.17 30.03
N LYS A 553 13.06 7.47 29.98
CA LYS A 553 13.37 8.18 28.73
C LYS A 553 14.83 8.62 28.77
N ILE A 554 15.56 8.36 27.67
CA ILE A 554 16.98 8.73 27.62
C ILE A 554 17.19 10.25 27.58
N LYS A 555 16.27 10.98 26.93
CA LYS A 555 16.23 12.45 26.91
C LYS A 555 14.91 12.95 27.50
N PRO A 556 14.83 13.20 28.82
CA PRO A 556 13.63 13.73 29.46
C PRO A 556 13.48 15.23 29.17
N GLY A 557 13.11 15.60 27.94
CA GLY A 557 13.03 17.01 27.56
C GLY A 557 12.20 17.26 26.30
N LYS A 558 11.18 18.11 26.47
CA LYS A 558 10.25 18.66 25.47
C LYS A 558 9.00 17.81 25.19
N LYS A 559 7.92 18.12 25.93
CA LYS A 559 6.53 17.65 25.72
C LYS A 559 5.91 18.04 24.36
N THR A 560 6.69 18.65 23.45
CA THR A 560 6.16 19.35 22.27
C THR A 560 6.14 18.53 20.98
N PHE A 561 6.71 17.32 20.94
CA PHE A 561 6.65 16.45 19.76
C PHE A 561 6.55 14.97 20.13
N ALA A 562 5.83 14.18 19.32
CA ALA A 562 5.64 12.75 19.52
C ALA A 562 6.92 11.97 19.16
N CYS A 563 7.59 11.41 20.17
CA CYS A 563 8.70 10.49 19.96
C CYS A 563 8.22 9.19 19.32
N GLY A 564 9.00 8.67 18.37
CA GLY A 564 8.60 7.52 17.57
C GLY A 564 7.52 7.82 16.51
N ALA A 565 7.46 9.05 15.98
CA ALA A 565 6.51 9.38 14.91
C ALA A 565 7.18 9.62 13.55
N THR A 566 8.40 10.16 13.50
CA THR A 566 9.03 10.60 12.23
C THR A 566 10.56 10.41 12.18
N TYR A 567 11.10 10.37 10.96
CA TYR A 567 12.54 10.42 10.66
C TYR A 567 13.26 11.63 11.31
N HIS A 568 12.57 12.75 11.54
CA HIS A 568 13.19 13.96 12.11
C HIS A 568 13.14 14.02 13.64
N THR A 569 12.30 13.20 14.27
CA THR A 569 12.16 13.16 15.73
C THR A 569 13.15 12.21 16.40
N GLU A 570 13.65 11.19 15.69
CA GLU A 570 14.56 10.18 16.26
C GLU A 570 15.80 10.78 16.96
N PRO A 571 16.57 11.73 16.37
CA PRO A 571 17.74 12.30 17.03
C PRO A 571 17.39 13.13 18.27
N LYS A 572 16.20 13.73 18.26
CA LYS A 572 15.68 14.55 19.37
C LYS A 572 15.25 13.68 20.55
N CYS A 573 14.66 12.51 20.28
CA CYS A 573 14.22 11.56 21.29
C CYS A 573 15.36 10.66 21.79
N GLY A 574 16.35 10.41 20.93
CA GLY A 574 17.39 9.42 21.14
C GLY A 574 16.97 8.04 20.66
N ARG A 575 17.96 7.20 20.37
CA ARG A 575 17.86 5.81 19.93
C ARG A 575 18.92 5.01 20.69
N PRO A 576 18.58 4.37 21.82
CA PRO A 576 19.50 3.49 22.53
C PRO A 576 19.71 2.21 21.73
N LEU A 577 20.97 1.90 21.42
CA LEU A 577 21.36 0.78 20.55
C LEU A 577 22.17 -0.29 21.28
N GLY A 578 22.91 0.10 22.32
CA GLY A 578 23.68 -0.82 23.18
C GLY A 578 23.30 -0.65 24.64
N ILE A 579 23.15 -1.76 25.38
CA ILE A 579 22.95 -1.76 26.82
C ILE A 579 23.77 -2.89 27.48
N ARG A 580 24.45 -2.59 28.58
CA ARG A 580 25.18 -3.55 29.40
C ARG A 580 24.99 -3.32 30.88
N ARG A 581 24.99 -4.41 31.63
CA ARG A 581 25.01 -4.38 33.08
C ARG A 581 26.37 -3.86 33.55
N LEU A 582 26.37 -2.77 34.31
CA LEU A 582 27.56 -2.24 34.97
C LEU A 582 27.80 -3.04 36.25
N ASN A 583 26.92 -2.89 37.24
CA ASN A 583 26.97 -3.52 38.55
C ASN A 583 25.58 -4.08 38.92
N GLU A 584 25.31 -4.42 40.19
CA GLU A 584 24.04 -5.03 40.62
C GLU A 584 22.79 -4.24 40.19
N ARG A 585 22.87 -2.89 40.12
CA ARG A 585 21.72 -2.02 39.82
C ARG A 585 21.90 -1.18 38.56
N GLY A 586 23.14 -0.79 38.24
CA GLY A 586 23.47 0.14 37.19
C GLY A 586 23.68 -0.53 35.83
N PHE A 587 23.42 0.25 34.78
CA PHE A 587 23.65 -0.10 33.38
C PHE A 587 24.41 1.01 32.68
N ILE A 588 25.21 0.65 31.67
CA ILE A 588 25.70 1.59 30.67
C ILE A 588 24.90 1.40 29.39
N VAL A 589 24.47 2.51 28.80
CA VAL A 589 23.71 2.56 27.55
C VAL A 589 24.45 3.41 26.54
N ALA A 590 24.62 2.89 25.33
CA ALA A 590 25.05 3.66 24.16
C ALA A 590 23.82 4.15 23.39
N GLU A 591 23.71 5.48 23.31
CA GLU A 591 22.68 6.20 22.58
C GLU A 591 23.28 6.76 21.28
N ALA A 592 22.64 6.43 20.16
CA ALA A 592 23.15 6.69 18.83
C ALA A 592 23.68 8.11 18.60
N TYR A 593 22.93 9.12 19.06
CA TYR A 593 23.20 10.52 18.72
C TYR A 593 23.98 11.27 19.79
N SER A 594 23.87 10.90 21.06
CA SER A 594 24.40 11.69 22.18
C SER A 594 25.49 11.01 23.00
N GLY A 595 25.74 9.71 22.84
CA GLY A 595 26.87 9.03 23.48
C GLY A 595 26.47 8.09 24.61
N LEU A 596 27.22 8.07 25.71
CA LEU A 596 27.06 7.05 26.76
C LEU A 596 26.30 7.59 27.97
N TYR A 597 25.46 6.74 28.56
CA TYR A 597 24.64 7.03 29.72
C TYR A 597 24.81 5.96 30.80
N THR A 598 24.77 6.38 32.07
CA THR A 598 24.48 5.50 33.21
C THR A 598 22.99 5.47 33.45
N VAL A 599 22.46 4.28 33.77
CA VAL A 599 21.03 4.08 34.01
C VAL A 599 20.84 3.22 35.26
N ASP A 600 19.98 3.67 36.16
CA ASP A 600 19.46 2.91 37.29
C ASP A 600 17.94 2.81 37.15
N PHE A 601 17.44 1.63 36.78
CA PHE A 601 16.01 1.40 36.55
C PHE A 601 15.17 1.49 37.83
N GLU A 602 15.77 1.20 38.99
CA GLU A 602 15.06 1.20 40.26
C GLU A 602 14.89 2.62 40.79
N LYS A 603 15.94 3.44 40.70
CA LYS A 603 15.89 4.86 41.07
C LYS A 603 15.31 5.76 39.96
N GLY A 604 15.20 5.26 38.74
CA GLY A 604 14.77 6.04 37.58
C GLY A 604 15.78 7.10 37.14
N ILE A 605 17.06 6.89 37.42
CA ILE A 605 18.13 7.85 37.13
C ILE A 605 18.72 7.53 35.75
N VAL A 606 18.87 8.55 34.92
CA VAL A 606 19.53 8.46 33.61
C VAL A 606 20.47 9.66 33.47
N ASN A 607 21.78 9.40 33.50
CA ASN A 607 22.80 10.45 33.45
C ASN A 607 23.76 10.23 32.29
N GLN A 608 23.95 11.24 31.45
CA GLN A 608 24.95 11.21 30.40
C GLN A 608 26.36 11.28 31.02
N ILE A 609 27.23 10.36 30.64
CA ILE A 609 28.63 10.28 31.14
C ILE A 609 29.66 10.53 30.03
N PHE A 610 29.25 10.44 28.77
CA PHE A 610 30.11 10.76 27.62
C PHE A 610 29.25 11.39 26.51
N SER A 611 29.70 12.52 25.96
CA SER A 611 29.01 13.23 24.88
C SER A 611 29.67 12.99 23.54
N ASN A 612 28.86 12.63 22.55
CA ASN A 612 29.26 12.48 21.15
C ASN A 612 29.67 13.80 20.46
N GLU A 613 29.37 14.94 21.09
CA GLU A 613 29.81 16.26 20.60
C GLU A 613 31.32 16.47 20.72
N GLN A 614 31.99 15.66 21.55
CA GLN A 614 33.44 15.68 21.68
C GLN A 614 34.11 15.19 20.38
N THR A 615 35.16 15.88 19.96
CA THR A 615 36.03 15.45 18.87
C THR A 615 37.14 14.56 19.43
N LEU A 616 37.34 13.40 18.81
CA LEU A 616 38.44 12.50 19.10
C LEU A 616 39.29 12.38 17.84
N GLU A 617 40.56 12.79 17.94
CA GLU A 617 41.47 12.88 16.78
C GLU A 617 40.82 13.66 15.63
N GLU A 618 40.30 14.86 15.95
CA GLU A 618 39.63 15.79 15.02
C GLU A 618 38.31 15.29 14.39
N LYS A 619 37.91 14.04 14.65
CA LYS A 619 36.67 13.43 14.13
C LYS A 619 35.58 13.38 15.22
N LYS A 620 34.40 13.92 14.91
CA LYS A 620 33.20 13.81 15.77
C LYS A 620 32.69 12.37 15.90
N CYS A 621 32.01 12.08 17.00
CA CYS A 621 31.34 10.80 17.21
C CYS A 621 29.87 10.88 16.75
N HIS A 622 29.57 10.57 15.49
CA HIS A 622 28.23 10.75 14.92
C HIS A 622 27.25 9.63 15.28
N PHE A 623 27.74 8.43 15.56
CA PHE A 623 26.91 7.23 15.63
C PHE A 623 27.51 6.21 16.61
N ALA A 624 27.23 6.36 17.91
CA ALA A 624 27.56 5.35 18.92
C ALA A 624 26.61 4.15 18.79
N ASN A 625 27.10 2.92 18.91
CA ASN A 625 26.27 1.74 18.66
C ASN A 625 26.28 0.75 19.82
N ASP A 626 27.03 -0.35 19.77
CA ASP A 626 27.10 -1.33 20.85
C ASP A 626 28.31 -1.11 21.76
N LEU A 627 28.30 -1.68 22.96
CA LEU A 627 29.37 -1.50 23.95
C LEU A 627 29.60 -2.74 24.81
N ASP A 628 30.78 -2.87 25.38
CA ASP A 628 31.04 -3.77 26.49
C ASP A 628 31.90 -3.13 27.58
N ILE A 629 31.84 -3.66 28.79
CA ILE A 629 32.41 -3.04 29.99
C ILE A 629 33.49 -3.94 30.60
N LEU A 630 34.72 -3.42 30.64
CA LEU A 630 35.82 -4.01 31.38
C LEU A 630 35.79 -3.52 32.83
N ASN A 631 35.95 -4.44 33.79
CA ASN A 631 35.94 -4.20 35.24
C ASN A 631 34.61 -3.70 35.83
N GLY A 632 33.47 -3.82 35.13
CA GLY A 632 32.18 -3.31 35.61
C GLY A 632 31.61 -4.04 36.84
N ARG A 633 31.83 -5.36 36.95
CA ARG A 633 31.27 -6.24 37.99
C ARG A 633 32.18 -6.48 39.20
N ASN A 634 33.42 -5.99 39.15
CA ASN A 634 34.31 -6.03 40.30
C ASN A 634 34.09 -4.72 41.05
N ASP A 635 34.05 -4.73 42.39
CA ASP A 635 33.90 -3.55 43.27
C ASP A 635 35.00 -2.47 43.11
N SER A 636 35.75 -2.48 42.00
CA SER A 636 36.62 -1.39 41.57
C SER A 636 35.79 -0.15 41.22
N ASN A 637 36.06 0.95 41.91
CA ASN A 637 35.42 2.26 41.66
C ASN A 637 35.79 2.88 40.28
N SER A 638 36.56 2.19 39.43
CA SER A 638 36.86 2.60 38.06
C SER A 638 36.56 1.47 37.07
N PHE A 639 36.00 1.83 35.91
CA PHE A 639 35.66 0.88 34.85
C PHE A 639 36.02 1.45 33.49
N THR A 640 36.14 0.59 32.50
CA THR A 640 36.43 1.01 31.12
C THR A 640 35.33 0.52 30.20
N VAL A 641 34.80 1.42 29.37
CA VAL A 641 33.82 1.08 28.34
C VAL A 641 34.52 1.04 27.00
N PHE A 642 34.37 -0.07 26.28
CA PHE A 642 34.65 -0.13 24.86
C PHE A 642 33.34 -0.03 24.11
N PHE A 643 33.20 0.93 23.22
CA PHE A 643 32.00 1.04 22.39
C PHE A 643 32.35 1.24 20.92
N SER A 644 31.48 0.72 20.06
CA SER A 644 31.60 0.91 18.64
C SER A 644 31.01 2.25 18.23
N HIS A 645 31.74 2.90 17.33
CA HIS A 645 31.33 4.11 16.66
C HIS A 645 31.21 3.78 15.18
N SER A 646 29.99 3.63 14.67
CA SER A 646 29.74 2.99 13.38
C SER A 646 30.26 3.79 12.18
N SER A 647 30.18 5.12 12.23
CA SER A 647 30.61 6.01 11.13
C SER A 647 31.03 7.38 11.64
N THR A 648 32.16 7.91 11.13
CA THR A 648 32.57 9.31 11.38
C THR A 648 31.88 10.32 10.47
N ARG A 649 31.00 9.87 9.55
CA ARG A 649 30.37 10.74 8.54
C ARG A 649 28.85 10.79 8.66
N TRP A 650 28.24 9.66 9.00
CA TRP A 650 26.80 9.48 8.92
C TRP A 650 26.19 9.13 10.28
N ASP A 651 25.12 9.84 10.64
CA ASP A 651 24.31 9.50 11.83
C ASP A 651 23.45 8.23 11.61
N ARG A 652 22.83 7.72 12.67
CA ARG A 652 22.02 6.49 12.66
C ARG A 652 20.90 6.45 11.62
N ARG A 653 20.27 7.57 11.25
CA ARG A 653 19.20 7.56 10.25
C ARG A 653 19.74 7.45 8.84
N ARG A 654 20.98 7.88 8.67
CA ARG A 654 21.74 7.88 7.43
C ARG A 654 22.63 6.64 7.31
N PHE A 655 22.43 5.60 8.13
CA PHE A 655 23.29 4.41 8.14
C PHE A 655 23.43 3.74 6.76
N MET A 656 22.38 3.79 5.94
CA MET A 656 22.43 3.29 4.56
C MET A 656 23.42 4.05 3.67
N HIS A 657 23.67 5.34 3.96
CA HIS A 657 24.71 6.11 3.27
C HIS A 657 26.09 5.56 3.62
N ASP A 658 26.35 5.16 4.87
CA ASP A 658 27.65 4.56 5.22
C ASP A 658 27.85 3.21 4.49
N PHE A 659 26.83 2.36 4.45
CA PHE A 659 26.86 1.11 3.66
C PHE A 659 27.08 1.36 2.16
N PHE A 660 26.38 2.35 1.60
CA PHE A 660 26.44 2.66 0.17
C PHE A 660 27.67 3.46 -0.19
N GLU A 661 28.30 4.14 0.75
CA GLU A 661 29.58 4.77 0.56
C GLU A 661 30.69 3.71 0.58
N GLY A 662 30.58 2.74 1.49
CA GLY A 662 31.46 1.58 1.55
C GLY A 662 32.87 1.93 2.03
N LYS A 663 33.10 3.14 2.57
CA LYS A 663 34.35 3.52 3.25
C LYS A 663 34.38 2.91 4.65
N SER A 664 35.57 2.53 5.10
CA SER A 664 35.77 2.03 6.47
C SER A 664 36.03 3.20 7.42
N THR A 665 34.97 3.85 7.91
CA THR A 665 35.04 5.04 8.78
C THR A 665 34.68 4.77 10.24
N GLY A 666 34.34 3.53 10.57
CA GLY A 666 33.98 3.11 11.92
C GLY A 666 35.20 2.99 12.83
N ARG A 667 34.97 3.12 14.13
CA ARG A 667 36.00 3.09 15.18
C ARG A 667 35.56 2.25 16.37
N LEU A 668 36.52 1.68 17.09
CA LEU A 668 36.36 1.21 18.45
C LEU A 668 36.92 2.28 19.39
N ILE A 669 36.09 2.79 20.28
CA ILE A 669 36.47 3.82 21.24
C ILE A 669 36.58 3.19 22.62
N ARG A 670 37.67 3.49 23.32
CA ARG A 670 37.92 3.13 24.71
C ARG A 670 37.73 4.37 25.58
N VAL A 671 36.87 4.28 26.59
CA VAL A 671 36.65 5.35 27.56
C VAL A 671 36.89 4.81 28.95
N GLU A 672 37.91 5.34 29.61
CA GLU A 672 38.20 5.04 31.01
C GLU A 672 37.41 6.00 31.90
N PHE A 673 36.72 5.48 32.90
CA PHE A 673 35.97 6.27 33.87
C PHE A 673 36.64 6.17 35.24
N ASP A 674 36.93 7.32 35.84
CA ASP A 674 37.38 7.40 37.22
C ASP A 674 36.21 7.22 38.21
N THR A 675 36.51 7.30 39.50
CA THR A 675 35.52 7.16 40.58
C THR A 675 34.44 8.24 40.58
N ASN A 676 34.66 9.35 39.87
CA ASN A 676 33.74 10.47 39.72
C ASN A 676 33.02 10.45 38.35
N LEU A 677 33.10 9.34 37.60
CA LEU A 677 32.57 9.19 36.25
C LEU A 677 33.13 10.20 35.24
N LYS A 678 34.34 10.72 35.45
CA LYS A 678 35.00 11.56 34.45
C LYS A 678 35.53 10.69 33.30
N PRO A 679 35.11 10.95 32.04
CA PRO A 679 35.56 10.17 30.90
C PRO A 679 36.97 10.56 30.44
N LYS A 680 37.81 9.56 30.17
CA LYS A 680 39.08 9.70 29.43
C LYS A 680 39.03 8.86 28.15
N PRO A 681 38.56 9.44 27.03
CA PRO A 681 38.36 8.73 25.77
C PRO A 681 39.66 8.58 24.95
N SER A 682 39.76 7.50 24.20
CA SER A 682 40.84 7.23 23.22
C SER A 682 40.34 6.31 22.11
N VAL A 683 40.94 6.40 20.91
CA VAL A 683 40.62 5.49 19.80
C VAL A 683 41.44 4.20 19.98
N ALA A 684 40.76 3.08 20.18
CA ALA A 684 41.40 1.78 20.35
C ALA A 684 41.71 1.12 18.99
N LEU A 685 40.81 1.30 18.02
CA LEU A 685 40.95 0.82 16.65
C LEU A 685 40.21 1.75 15.69
N ASP A 686 40.87 2.19 14.62
CA ASP A 686 40.27 3.00 13.53
C ASP A 686 40.16 2.17 12.24
N GLY A 687 39.37 2.64 11.28
CA GLY A 687 39.28 2.04 9.95
C GLY A 687 38.41 0.80 9.87
N LEU A 688 37.37 0.69 10.69
CA LEU A 688 36.40 -0.41 10.66
C LEU A 688 35.27 -0.13 9.67
N GLY A 689 34.84 -1.13 8.90
CA GLY A 689 33.67 -1.03 8.04
C GLY A 689 32.38 -1.22 8.83
N PHE A 690 31.70 -0.11 9.15
CA PHE A 690 30.50 -0.07 9.99
C PHE A 690 30.67 -0.87 11.29
N ALA A 691 31.43 -0.31 12.24
CA ALA A 691 31.66 -0.95 13.54
C ALA A 691 30.33 -1.11 14.29
N ASN A 692 30.01 -2.32 14.74
CA ASN A 692 28.70 -2.64 15.32
C ASN A 692 28.81 -3.37 16.67
N GLY A 693 28.48 -4.66 16.79
CA GLY A 693 28.59 -5.42 18.03
C GLY A 693 29.97 -5.37 18.69
N VAL A 694 30.00 -5.21 20.02
CA VAL A 694 31.20 -5.25 20.86
C VAL A 694 31.00 -6.24 22.00
N GLN A 695 31.96 -7.16 22.18
CA GLN A 695 31.91 -8.20 23.20
C GLN A 695 33.31 -8.54 23.72
N LEU A 696 33.55 -8.43 25.02
CA LEU A 696 34.77 -8.92 25.66
C LEU A 696 34.92 -10.42 25.44
N HIS A 697 36.14 -10.85 25.17
CA HIS A 697 36.47 -12.26 25.03
C HIS A 697 36.76 -12.88 26.42
N PRO A 698 36.36 -14.14 26.69
CA PRO A 698 36.64 -14.82 27.95
C PRO A 698 38.10 -15.01 28.34
N ASP A 699 39.04 -14.63 27.47
CA ASP A 699 40.48 -14.75 27.77
C ASP A 699 40.97 -13.64 28.71
N GLY A 700 40.16 -12.60 28.93
CA GLY A 700 40.52 -11.43 29.73
C GLY A 700 41.54 -10.50 29.07
N GLU A 701 41.99 -10.81 27.85
CA GLU A 701 43.02 -10.06 27.14
C GLU A 701 42.49 -9.31 25.91
N SER A 702 41.37 -9.76 25.36
CA SER A 702 40.86 -9.29 24.07
C SER A 702 39.35 -9.08 24.04
N LEU A 703 38.88 -8.46 22.97
CA LEU A 703 37.46 -8.22 22.69
C LEU A 703 37.20 -8.36 21.20
N LEU A 704 35.95 -8.61 20.86
CA LEU A 704 35.45 -8.77 19.50
C LEU A 704 34.67 -7.53 19.06
N VAL A 705 34.86 -7.13 17.81
CA VAL A 705 34.11 -6.07 17.15
C VAL A 705 33.62 -6.57 15.80
N SER A 706 32.32 -6.48 15.53
CA SER A 706 31.80 -6.81 14.21
C SER A 706 32.04 -5.66 13.23
N GLU A 707 32.59 -5.97 12.05
CA GLU A 707 32.56 -5.07 10.89
C GLU A 707 31.38 -5.46 10.00
N CYS A 708 30.25 -4.81 10.24
CA CYS A 708 28.98 -5.17 9.64
C CYS A 708 29.07 -5.12 8.10
N SER A 709 29.58 -4.04 7.52
CA SER A 709 29.69 -3.88 6.06
C SER A 709 30.80 -4.71 5.42
N ARG A 710 31.63 -5.41 6.23
CA ARG A 710 32.74 -6.25 5.76
C ARG A 710 32.54 -7.74 5.93
N ALA A 711 31.38 -8.20 6.37
CA ALA A 711 31.16 -9.63 6.38
C ALA A 711 31.91 -10.37 7.51
N ARG A 712 32.43 -9.67 8.53
CA ARG A 712 33.51 -10.23 9.39
C ARG A 712 33.51 -9.71 10.82
N ILE A 713 34.24 -10.41 11.69
CA ILE A 713 34.48 -10.02 13.09
C ILE A 713 35.99 -9.88 13.30
N ILE A 714 36.40 -8.81 13.97
CA ILE A 714 37.77 -8.51 14.35
C ILE A 714 37.95 -8.79 15.84
N ARG A 715 39.08 -9.40 16.20
CA ARG A 715 39.55 -9.53 17.58
C ARG A 715 40.63 -8.49 17.85
N TYR A 716 40.42 -7.66 18.87
CA TYR A 716 41.34 -6.62 19.33
C TYR A 716 41.86 -6.96 20.73
N PHE A 717 43.18 -6.88 20.93
CA PHE A 717 43.82 -7.17 22.21
C PHE A 717 43.98 -5.88 23.01
N HIS A 718 43.28 -5.77 24.15
CA HIS A 718 43.30 -4.55 24.97
C HIS A 718 44.36 -4.59 26.09
N THR A 719 44.92 -5.76 26.37
CA THR A 719 46.01 -5.97 27.33
C THR A 719 46.91 -7.14 26.87
N GLY A 720 47.89 -7.51 27.69
CA GLY A 720 48.83 -8.58 27.40
C GLY A 720 49.90 -8.21 26.36
N PRO A 721 50.73 -9.18 25.93
CA PRO A 721 51.85 -8.95 24.99
C PRO A 721 51.41 -8.44 23.61
N LYS A 722 50.17 -8.73 23.22
CA LYS A 722 49.59 -8.31 21.93
C LYS A 722 48.78 -7.02 22.03
N ARG A 723 48.83 -6.30 23.15
CA ARG A 723 48.05 -5.07 23.36
C ARG A 723 48.16 -4.10 22.19
N GLY A 724 47.02 -3.62 21.71
CA GLY A 724 46.91 -2.72 20.56
C GLY A 724 46.88 -3.41 19.20
N GLN A 725 47.23 -4.70 19.13
CA GLN A 725 47.13 -5.49 17.89
C GLN A 725 45.71 -6.00 17.68
N HIS A 726 45.38 -6.30 16.42
CA HIS A 726 44.10 -6.90 16.04
C HIS A 726 44.28 -7.96 14.95
N SER A 727 43.30 -8.84 14.82
CA SER A 727 43.28 -9.90 13.81
C SER A 727 41.85 -10.23 13.40
N VAL A 728 41.68 -10.82 12.21
CA VAL A 728 40.36 -11.30 11.79
C VAL A 728 40.01 -12.55 12.59
N PHE A 729 38.93 -12.50 13.36
CA PHE A 729 38.43 -13.60 14.16
C PHE A 729 37.58 -14.56 13.32
N THR A 730 36.63 -14.00 12.57
CA THR A 730 35.76 -14.76 11.65
C THR A 730 35.62 -13.98 10.36
N LYS A 731 35.81 -14.65 9.23
CA LYS A 731 35.74 -14.06 7.88
C LYS A 731 34.53 -14.56 7.11
N ASN A 732 34.03 -13.72 6.21
CA ASN A 732 33.00 -14.06 5.21
C ASN A 732 31.75 -14.76 5.80
N LEU A 733 31.14 -14.11 6.78
CA LEU A 733 29.91 -14.57 7.41
C LEU A 733 28.75 -14.65 6.40
N PRO A 734 27.75 -15.53 6.65
CA PRO A 734 26.56 -15.73 5.81
C PRO A 734 25.55 -14.58 5.90
N GLY A 735 25.99 -13.40 6.35
CA GLY A 735 25.17 -12.24 6.62
C GLY A 735 26.02 -11.09 7.14
N PHE A 736 25.43 -9.92 7.29
CA PHE A 736 26.10 -8.75 7.86
C PHE A 736 25.98 -8.80 9.39
N PRO A 737 27.09 -9.01 10.12
CA PRO A 737 27.07 -9.22 11.56
C PRO A 737 26.69 -7.93 12.31
N ASP A 738 25.78 -8.09 13.25
CA ASP A 738 25.31 -7.03 14.13
C ASP A 738 25.89 -7.24 15.55
N ASN A 739 25.07 -7.27 16.61
CA ASN A 739 25.55 -7.49 17.96
C ASN A 739 26.08 -8.91 18.20
N ILE A 740 27.18 -9.00 18.96
CA ILE A 740 27.86 -10.24 19.39
C ILE A 740 27.60 -10.43 20.88
N ARG A 741 27.07 -11.57 21.31
CA ARG A 741 26.88 -11.87 22.74
C ARG A 741 27.49 -13.20 23.09
N ILE A 742 28.15 -13.28 24.24
CA ILE A 742 28.53 -14.57 24.79
C ILE A 742 27.28 -15.36 25.17
N SER A 743 27.26 -16.66 24.91
CA SER A 743 26.16 -17.53 25.32
C SER A 743 26.14 -17.69 26.84
N SER A 744 24.99 -18.06 27.41
CA SER A 744 24.88 -18.26 28.87
C SER A 744 25.84 -19.33 29.40
N SER A 745 26.24 -20.28 28.56
CA SER A 745 27.24 -21.31 28.87
C SER A 745 28.66 -20.77 29.00
N GLY A 746 28.95 -19.59 28.44
CA GLY A 746 30.31 -19.02 28.36
C GLY A 746 31.22 -19.68 27.31
N GLN A 747 30.71 -20.63 26.51
CA GLN A 747 31.52 -21.45 25.59
C GLN A 747 31.39 -21.07 24.12
N SER A 748 30.44 -20.19 23.78
CA SER A 748 30.17 -19.78 22.40
C SER A 748 29.74 -18.31 22.34
N PHE A 749 29.74 -17.75 21.13
CA PHE A 749 29.20 -16.42 20.84
C PHE A 749 28.00 -16.53 19.90
N LEU A 750 26.91 -15.86 20.25
CA LEU A 750 25.74 -15.65 19.41
C LEU A 750 25.89 -14.33 18.64
N VAL A 751 25.72 -14.38 17.33
CA VAL A 751 25.85 -13.22 16.45
C VAL A 751 24.58 -13.05 15.62
N GLY A 752 23.92 -11.90 15.79
CA GLY A 752 22.77 -11.52 14.96
C GLY A 752 23.20 -11.14 13.54
N MET A 753 22.44 -11.54 12.53
CA MET A 753 22.63 -11.09 11.16
C MET A 753 21.57 -10.05 10.79
N ALA A 754 22.00 -8.81 10.57
CA ALA A 754 21.12 -7.70 10.17
C ALA A 754 20.47 -7.95 8.80
N ALA A 755 21.21 -8.59 7.89
CA ALA A 755 20.69 -9.20 6.67
C ALA A 755 21.57 -10.37 6.23
N VAL A 756 21.04 -11.27 5.40
CA VAL A 756 21.66 -12.55 5.03
C VAL A 756 22.33 -12.49 3.65
N ARG A 757 23.42 -13.26 3.50
CA ARG A 757 24.22 -13.46 2.29
C ARG A 757 24.45 -14.98 2.10
N HIS A 758 23.91 -15.61 1.06
CA HIS A 758 24.27 -17.00 0.74
C HIS A 758 24.32 -17.28 -0.76
N SER A 759 25.14 -18.26 -1.15
CA SER A 759 25.41 -18.58 -2.57
C SER A 759 24.31 -19.40 -3.26
N ASP A 760 23.38 -19.99 -2.52
CA ASP A 760 22.32 -20.84 -3.07
C ASP A 760 21.18 -20.05 -3.76
N GLN A 761 21.26 -18.71 -3.84
CA GLN A 761 20.27 -17.84 -4.50
C GLN A 761 20.94 -16.75 -5.36
N PHE A 762 20.17 -16.14 -6.27
CA PHE A 762 20.62 -15.03 -7.12
C PHE A 762 21.31 -13.94 -6.28
N ILE A 763 22.40 -13.40 -6.82
CA ILE A 763 23.37 -12.48 -6.19
C ILE A 763 22.73 -11.55 -5.15
N SER A 764 23.18 -11.62 -3.89
CA SER A 764 22.82 -10.68 -2.82
C SER A 764 22.93 -9.25 -3.35
N PHE A 765 21.82 -8.49 -3.28
CA PHE A 765 21.73 -7.14 -3.84
C PHE A 765 22.87 -6.23 -3.32
N MET A 766 23.24 -6.38 -2.04
CA MET A 766 24.34 -5.64 -1.44
C MET A 766 25.72 -6.05 -1.97
N ASP A 767 25.93 -7.35 -2.23
CA ASP A 767 27.19 -7.84 -2.81
C ASP A 767 27.36 -7.36 -4.25
N PHE A 768 26.27 -7.31 -5.03
CA PHE A 768 26.26 -6.71 -6.37
C PHE A 768 26.60 -5.22 -6.31
N LEU A 769 25.91 -4.45 -5.46
CA LEU A 769 26.11 -3.01 -5.35
C LEU A 769 27.52 -2.64 -4.88
N GLY A 770 28.17 -3.46 -4.04
CA GLY A 770 29.53 -3.20 -3.55
C GLY A 770 30.54 -2.93 -4.67
N ALA A 771 30.47 -3.73 -5.75
CA ALA A 771 31.36 -3.57 -6.90
C ALA A 771 30.97 -2.42 -7.86
N HIS A 772 29.83 -1.76 -7.65
CA HIS A 772 29.26 -0.78 -8.59
C HIS A 772 28.99 0.58 -7.90
N PRO A 773 30.03 1.38 -7.61
CA PRO A 773 29.88 2.68 -6.94
C PRO A 773 28.93 3.64 -7.66
N TRP A 774 28.95 3.66 -9.00
CA TRP A 774 28.11 4.55 -9.81
C TRP A 774 26.61 4.23 -9.67
N ILE A 775 26.25 2.95 -9.49
CA ILE A 775 24.85 2.56 -9.23
C ILE A 775 24.44 3.03 -7.83
N ARG A 776 25.28 2.80 -6.82
CA ARG A 776 25.03 3.26 -5.44
C ARG A 776 24.90 4.78 -5.37
N TRP A 777 25.77 5.49 -6.07
CA TRP A 777 25.71 6.93 -6.24
C TRP A 777 24.35 7.35 -6.81
N GLY A 778 23.95 6.81 -7.97
CA GLY A 778 22.68 7.14 -8.60
C GLY A 778 21.45 6.86 -7.71
N ILE A 779 21.46 5.74 -6.97
CA ILE A 779 20.37 5.41 -6.03
C ILE A 779 20.25 6.47 -4.93
N VAL A 780 21.37 6.89 -4.33
CA VAL A 780 21.38 7.90 -3.26
C VAL A 780 20.93 9.28 -3.77
N GLN A 781 21.23 9.61 -5.03
CA GLN A 781 20.81 10.87 -5.64
C GLN A 781 19.32 10.90 -5.99
N ILE A 782 18.75 9.79 -6.47
CA ILE A 782 17.35 9.73 -6.92
C ILE A 782 16.38 9.53 -5.76
N ILE A 783 16.76 8.72 -4.77
CA ILE A 783 15.86 8.33 -3.68
C ILE A 783 16.11 9.21 -2.47
N PRO A 784 15.13 10.02 -2.02
CA PRO A 784 15.28 10.81 -0.82
C PRO A 784 15.65 9.93 0.37
N GLN A 785 16.67 10.33 1.12
CA GLN A 785 17.27 9.57 2.22
C GLN A 785 16.25 8.97 3.21
N ARG A 786 15.18 9.71 3.56
CA ARG A 786 14.12 9.24 4.48
C ARG A 786 13.36 8.00 3.99
N TYR A 787 13.37 7.75 2.67
CA TYR A 787 12.69 6.61 2.04
C TYR A 787 13.66 5.51 1.61
N LEU A 788 14.97 5.79 1.58
CA LEU A 788 15.98 4.87 1.07
C LEU A 788 15.91 3.49 1.75
N THR A 789 15.91 3.46 3.09
CA THR A 789 15.80 2.19 3.84
C THR A 789 14.47 1.48 3.57
N SER A 790 13.35 2.22 3.55
CA SER A 790 12.01 1.64 3.35
C SER A 790 11.85 1.02 1.96
N ILE A 791 12.34 1.70 0.92
CA ILE A 791 12.29 1.19 -0.46
C ILE A 791 13.20 -0.02 -0.61
N LEU A 792 14.41 0.03 -0.04
CA LEU A 792 15.32 -1.11 -0.08
C LEU A 792 14.76 -2.33 0.67
N THR A 793 14.04 -2.14 1.77
CA THR A 793 13.36 -3.26 2.45
C THR A 793 12.21 -3.89 1.65
N LEU A 794 11.64 -3.17 0.66
CA LEU A 794 10.62 -3.76 -0.23
C LEU A 794 11.21 -4.77 -1.21
N VAL A 795 12.46 -4.55 -1.63
CA VAL A 795 13.18 -5.41 -2.58
C VAL A 795 14.15 -6.38 -1.90
N ALA A 796 14.55 -6.10 -0.65
CA ALA A 796 15.38 -6.98 0.14
C ALA A 796 14.61 -8.26 0.52
N GLN A 797 15.30 -9.39 0.46
CA GLN A 797 14.73 -10.65 0.91
C GLN A 797 14.52 -10.64 2.41
N LYS A 798 13.33 -11.08 2.82
CA LYS A 798 12.98 -11.29 4.22
C LYS A 798 13.63 -12.58 4.72
N TYR A 799 14.57 -12.45 5.66
CA TYR A 799 15.26 -13.59 6.27
C TYR A 799 15.70 -13.23 7.69
N GLY A 800 15.49 -14.13 8.65
CA GLY A 800 16.07 -14.04 10.00
C GLY A 800 17.20 -15.06 10.17
N MET A 801 18.37 -14.64 10.67
CA MET A 801 19.49 -15.56 10.93
C MET A 801 20.29 -15.15 12.16
N VAL A 802 20.64 -16.15 12.96
CA VAL A 802 21.63 -16.06 14.04
C VAL A 802 22.70 -17.11 13.80
N VAL A 803 23.96 -16.74 13.96
CA VAL A 803 25.10 -17.65 13.85
C VAL A 803 25.72 -17.82 15.23
N GLU A 804 26.04 -19.06 15.59
CA GLU A 804 26.76 -19.41 16.80
C GLU A 804 28.21 -19.78 16.46
N LEU A 805 29.14 -19.11 17.11
CA LEU A 805 30.59 -19.27 16.95
C LEU A 805 31.19 -19.90 18.21
N ASP A 806 32.18 -20.78 18.06
CA ASP A 806 33.02 -21.15 19.20
C ASP A 806 33.96 -20.00 19.62
N LEU A 807 34.68 -20.19 20.73
CA LEU A 807 35.66 -19.20 21.22
C LEU A 807 36.85 -18.96 20.28
N ASN A 808 36.99 -19.74 19.20
CA ASN A 808 38.02 -19.56 18.19
C ASN A 808 37.48 -18.92 16.90
N GLY A 809 36.18 -18.60 16.85
CA GLY A 809 35.55 -17.92 15.71
C GLY A 809 35.09 -18.87 14.60
N LYS A 810 35.03 -20.18 14.85
CA LYS A 810 34.47 -21.16 13.92
C LYS A 810 32.95 -21.24 14.10
N ILE A 811 32.23 -21.28 12.99
CA ILE A 811 30.79 -21.48 12.98
C ILE A 811 30.47 -22.92 13.39
N ILE A 812 29.74 -23.07 14.50
CA ILE A 812 29.34 -24.37 15.05
C ILE A 812 27.86 -24.67 14.82
N ARG A 813 27.02 -23.64 14.74
CA ARG A 813 25.57 -23.78 14.55
C ARG A 813 24.96 -22.49 13.98
N SER A 814 23.77 -22.60 13.40
CA SER A 814 22.95 -21.44 13.01
C SER A 814 21.46 -21.69 13.19
N TYR A 815 20.72 -20.60 13.37
CA TYR A 815 19.27 -20.56 13.57
C TYR A 815 18.65 -19.68 12.50
N HIS A 816 17.56 -20.13 11.88
CA HIS A 816 17.00 -19.48 10.70
C HIS A 816 15.48 -19.28 10.80
N ASP A 817 15.01 -18.19 10.18
CA ASP A 817 13.67 -18.02 9.62
C ASP A 817 13.83 -17.69 8.13
N PRO A 818 13.81 -18.71 7.25
CA PRO A 818 14.07 -18.53 5.82
C PRO A 818 13.03 -17.69 5.08
N THR A 819 11.86 -17.53 5.69
CA THR A 819 10.75 -16.75 5.13
C THR A 819 10.73 -15.32 5.65
N GLY A 820 11.43 -15.05 6.75
CA GLY A 820 11.31 -13.82 7.54
C GLY A 820 9.86 -13.52 7.93
N THR A 821 9.03 -14.55 8.17
CA THR A 821 7.62 -14.35 8.52
C THR A 821 7.44 -13.93 9.96
N VAL A 822 8.32 -14.40 10.85
CA VAL A 822 8.34 -14.02 12.26
C VAL A 822 9.36 -12.93 12.48
N ILE A 823 10.63 -13.19 12.21
CA ILE A 823 11.70 -12.21 12.43
C ILE A 823 12.53 -12.02 11.15
N GLN A 824 12.70 -10.76 10.78
CA GLN A 824 13.56 -10.31 9.70
C GLN A 824 14.70 -9.53 10.33
N GLY A 825 15.93 -9.74 9.88
CA GLY A 825 17.10 -8.99 10.37
C GLY A 825 17.25 -9.01 11.90
N VAL A 826 18.09 -9.92 12.40
CA VAL A 826 18.33 -10.06 13.84
C VAL A 826 19.49 -9.16 14.22
N SER A 827 19.25 -8.18 15.10
CA SER A 827 20.30 -7.31 15.61
C SER A 827 21.10 -7.96 16.71
N GLN A 828 20.44 -8.66 17.63
CA GLN A 828 21.10 -9.35 18.72
C GLN A 828 20.39 -10.67 19.00
N ALA A 829 21.17 -11.67 19.40
CA ALA A 829 20.65 -12.86 20.05
C ALA A 829 21.31 -13.02 21.42
N SER A 830 20.54 -13.36 22.44
CA SER A 830 21.00 -13.65 23.80
C SER A 830 20.20 -14.81 24.37
N ASP A 831 20.82 -15.69 25.13
CA ASP A 831 20.12 -16.79 25.77
C ASP A 831 20.23 -16.73 27.29
N ASP A 832 19.27 -17.37 27.98
CA ASP A 832 19.28 -17.56 29.43
C ASP A 832 19.52 -19.02 29.84
N GLY A 833 19.99 -19.84 28.91
CA GLY A 833 20.15 -21.30 29.04
C GLY A 833 18.90 -22.12 28.69
N ASP A 834 17.70 -21.52 28.75
CA ASP A 834 16.45 -22.21 28.38
C ASP A 834 15.89 -21.70 27.04
N PHE A 835 15.97 -20.39 26.82
CA PHE A 835 15.38 -19.72 25.65
C PHE A 835 16.36 -18.78 24.95
N LEU A 836 16.13 -18.55 23.66
CA LEU A 836 16.90 -17.64 22.83
C LEU A 836 16.09 -16.37 22.55
N TYR A 837 16.55 -15.25 23.09
CA TYR A 837 15.92 -13.95 22.93
C TYR A 837 16.53 -13.18 21.77
N LEU A 838 15.67 -12.62 20.93
CA LEU A 838 16.04 -11.96 19.68
C LEU A 838 15.65 -10.48 19.71
N GLY A 839 16.66 -9.62 19.58
CA GLY A 839 16.50 -8.19 19.38
C GLY A 839 16.57 -7.83 17.90
N SER A 840 15.83 -6.81 17.49
CA SER A 840 15.85 -6.28 16.12
C SER A 840 15.59 -4.78 16.14
N PHE A 841 16.35 -4.03 15.33
CA PHE A 841 16.22 -2.58 15.24
C PHE A 841 14.90 -2.09 14.61
N HIS A 842 14.08 -2.97 14.04
CA HIS A 842 12.83 -2.61 13.36
C HIS A 842 11.62 -3.46 13.74
N ALA A 843 11.80 -4.60 14.42
CA ALA A 843 10.67 -5.42 14.88
C ALA A 843 9.86 -4.70 15.97
N ASP A 844 8.56 -4.96 16.05
CA ASP A 844 7.66 -4.43 17.07
C ASP A 844 7.49 -5.37 18.27
N PHE A 845 8.46 -6.26 18.51
CA PHE A 845 8.46 -7.29 19.54
C PHE A 845 9.90 -7.73 19.89
N ILE A 846 10.06 -8.47 20.99
CA ILE A 846 11.27 -9.26 21.29
C ILE A 846 10.95 -10.72 21.00
N GLY A 847 11.75 -11.40 20.18
CA GLY A 847 11.58 -12.84 19.95
C GLY A 847 12.06 -13.63 21.16
N LYS A 848 11.39 -14.72 21.55
CA LYS A 848 11.80 -15.66 22.60
C LYS A 848 11.74 -17.10 22.09
#